data_AF-A0A7X3REY1-F1
#
_entry.id   AF-A0A7X3REY1-F1
#
_cell.length_a   1.000
_cell.length_b   1.000
_cell.length_c   1.000
_cell.angle_alpha   90.00
_cell.angle_beta   90.00
_cell.angle_gamma   90.00
#
_symmetry.space_group_name_H-M   'P 1'
#
loop_
_entity.id
_entity.type
_entity.pdbx_description
1 polymer ?
#
loop_
_entity_poly.entity_id
_entity_poly.type
_entity_poly.pdbx_seq_one_letter_code
_entity_poly.pdbx_strand_id
1 'polypeptide(L)'
;MNTQNVNQAYENLIARLHAVRRQWWWLTFSEGLLKCIGILALITVVVLALFTVSFQVSQSVFLFWMRIGVLFLAICMAIYTLIRTLIFPLFRKYSDAAVASRLESTQTTSELASENRILSAVQLWKNLTDNRLGYAPEFIEHLILQTDQDMKNIQHRQVFQNEVRKIKRNAGIAVAGIGLLIITNFLLPNAFNGFAYTFQTLPKTLPNSQAGLKDAIHITDIKPGNTQIERGADVNVTAEVSGHIGAPVTLRYRVGDGNDSENASAAEWQSMSMQSVNSSEVPAYRGTLENVNRPLQYYIAVKDVASAQYHITISDEPIVTEFQYRLNFPTYTQLQPQTLPVNTGNIQTLFGTEIFFTGRGNKPLAGAHLAFEESGDLPLEITTTQPETEAQAPDAAPTSHTIRGIYIAKQTENYHIRITDAEGFENRDPINYTLTVFKDTPPEINIISPARDTVLDNAMLIELEVEASDDYGIQALELVYRVEAEGVEEMNIPLKRWDGQNAPVRRSVSVVYTWDVDPIGIFPGEVLAYYVQGLDNDNVSGPNIGKSPTYTLRFPSLSELYESVATEQETEQRGLEELVDEQADTTGLIDTLLGKVRKRQELTFTDENLMQQVLEDQKRIEQTAKQLIDDMKETAKEMEQNQLFDTETIQKYQELQNLMEQALSEEHKEILRKLSEALSKQQMQDQERAMTEANLSQEQFLQQLERAKSLYEQILLQQELEAAAKQAQALAEQQKALMDTLEASLDSAPANELAKKEDRIGDEFGKLSEKLDKLGTEMAELAENQENAPPQIGRIADEIKRLNQFTQDYQLPETLEATS
;
A
#
# COMPACT_ATOMS: atom_id res chain seq x y z
N MET A 1 7.07 -29.00 -34.70
CA MET A 1 6.59 -29.19 -36.08
C MET A 1 5.82 -27.95 -36.51
N ASN A 2 5.70 -27.68 -37.82
CA ASN A 2 5.29 -26.38 -38.37
C ASN A 2 3.79 -26.09 -38.11
N THR A 3 3.46 -25.22 -37.14
CA THR A 3 2.08 -24.82 -36.78
C THR A 3 1.28 -24.26 -37.96
N GLN A 4 1.97 -23.71 -38.97
CA GLN A 4 1.36 -23.26 -40.23
C GLN A 4 0.68 -24.39 -41.02
N ASN A 5 1.23 -25.60 -41.03
CA ASN A 5 0.63 -26.72 -41.77
C ASN A 5 -0.66 -27.21 -41.13
N VAL A 6 -0.78 -27.13 -39.80
CA VAL A 6 -1.98 -27.57 -39.06
C VAL A 6 -3.11 -26.56 -39.22
N ASN A 7 -2.82 -25.26 -39.15
CA ASN A 7 -3.80 -24.21 -39.44
C ASN A 7 -4.38 -24.37 -40.85
N GLN A 8 -3.54 -24.61 -41.85
CA GLN A 8 -3.97 -24.80 -43.23
C GLN A 8 -4.82 -26.08 -43.40
N ALA A 9 -4.48 -27.16 -42.71
CA ALA A 9 -5.28 -28.39 -42.70
C ALA A 9 -6.65 -28.18 -42.05
N TYR A 10 -6.73 -27.42 -40.96
CA TYR A 10 -8.00 -27.08 -40.32
C TYR A 10 -8.89 -26.17 -41.18
N GLU A 11 -8.31 -25.17 -41.85
CA GLU A 11 -9.06 -24.32 -42.77
C GLU A 11 -9.63 -25.12 -43.94
N ASN A 12 -8.86 -26.07 -44.49
CA ASN A 12 -9.34 -26.99 -45.52
C ASN A 12 -10.49 -27.88 -45.02
N LEU A 13 -10.40 -28.37 -43.78
CA LEU A 13 -11.45 -29.16 -43.13
C LEU A 13 -12.76 -28.37 -43.01
N ILE A 14 -12.70 -27.13 -42.49
CA ILE A 14 -13.86 -26.25 -42.37
C ILE A 14 -14.44 -25.91 -43.74
N ALA A 15 -13.60 -25.57 -44.72
CA ALA A 15 -14.04 -25.22 -46.06
C ALA A 15 -14.85 -26.37 -46.70
N ARG A 16 -14.42 -27.62 -46.49
CA ARG A 16 -15.15 -28.81 -46.94
C ARG A 16 -16.45 -29.03 -46.18
N LEU A 17 -16.47 -28.84 -44.86
CA LEU A 17 -17.71 -28.91 -44.07
C LEU A 17 -18.72 -27.83 -44.48
N HIS A 18 -18.25 -26.63 -44.84
CA HIS A 18 -19.09 -25.56 -45.39
C HIS A 18 -19.66 -25.93 -46.76
N ALA A 19 -18.87 -26.56 -47.64
CA ALA A 19 -19.34 -27.05 -48.94
C ALA A 19 -20.45 -28.12 -48.76
N VAL A 20 -20.27 -29.06 -47.84
CA VAL A 20 -21.27 -30.09 -47.51
C VAL A 20 -22.53 -29.47 -46.89
N ARG A 21 -22.39 -28.48 -46.00
CA ARG A 21 -23.52 -27.74 -45.43
C ARG A 21 -24.34 -27.04 -46.51
N ARG A 22 -23.67 -26.38 -47.45
CA ARG A 22 -24.31 -25.69 -48.58
C ARG A 22 -25.09 -26.67 -49.44
N GLN A 23 -24.52 -27.84 -49.76
CA GLN A 23 -25.23 -28.88 -50.50
C GLN A 23 -26.45 -29.42 -49.75
N TRP A 24 -26.32 -29.67 -48.44
CA TRP A 24 -27.43 -30.15 -47.62
C TRP A 24 -28.57 -29.13 -47.53
N TRP A 25 -28.21 -27.84 -47.42
CA TRP A 25 -29.16 -26.74 -47.41
C TRP A 25 -29.94 -26.65 -48.74
N TRP A 26 -29.25 -26.76 -49.89
CA TRP A 26 -29.93 -26.79 -51.20
C TRP A 26 -30.85 -28.00 -51.39
N LEU A 27 -30.47 -29.17 -50.87
CA LEU A 27 -31.31 -30.37 -50.94
C LEU A 27 -32.56 -30.27 -50.06
N THR A 28 -32.43 -29.73 -48.84
CA THR A 28 -33.58 -29.51 -47.95
C THR A 28 -34.50 -28.41 -48.46
N PHE A 29 -33.95 -27.36 -49.08
CA PHE A 29 -34.72 -26.32 -49.76
C PHE A 29 -35.52 -26.87 -50.94
N SER A 30 -34.87 -27.61 -51.85
CA SER A 30 -35.55 -28.20 -53.01
C SER A 30 -36.62 -29.23 -52.61
N GLU A 31 -36.40 -29.98 -51.53
CA GLU A 31 -37.43 -30.85 -50.94
C GLU A 31 -38.66 -30.05 -50.48
N GLY A 32 -38.44 -28.94 -49.76
CA GLY A 32 -39.49 -28.06 -49.25
C GLY A 32 -40.27 -27.34 -50.34
N LEU A 33 -39.56 -26.86 -51.38
CA LEU A 33 -40.15 -26.19 -52.53
C LEU A 33 -41.09 -27.11 -53.30
N LEU A 34 -40.67 -28.34 -53.60
CA LEU A 34 -41.49 -29.31 -54.32
C LEU A 34 -42.75 -29.71 -53.53
N LYS A 35 -42.63 -29.89 -52.20
CA LYS A 35 -43.78 -30.11 -51.32
C LYS A 35 -44.76 -28.94 -51.35
N CYS A 36 -44.25 -27.72 -51.27
CA CYS A 36 -45.07 -26.50 -51.29
C CYS A 36 -45.85 -26.40 -52.60
N ILE A 37 -45.19 -26.61 -53.74
CA ILE A 37 -45.83 -26.55 -55.07
C ILE A 37 -46.96 -27.58 -55.19
N GLY A 38 -46.72 -28.82 -54.76
CA GLY A 38 -47.76 -29.87 -54.84
C GLY A 38 -48.97 -29.60 -53.96
N ILE A 39 -48.74 -29.13 -52.72
CA ILE A 39 -49.84 -28.82 -51.78
C ILE A 39 -50.62 -27.60 -52.25
N LEU A 40 -49.95 -26.55 -52.71
CA LEU A 40 -50.61 -25.36 -53.26
C LEU A 40 -51.45 -25.69 -54.48
N ALA A 41 -50.94 -26.51 -55.40
CA ALA A 41 -51.69 -26.96 -56.57
C ALA A 41 -52.98 -27.70 -56.15
N LEU A 42 -52.92 -28.55 -55.13
CA LEU A 42 -54.08 -29.28 -54.62
C LEU A 42 -55.09 -28.35 -53.94
N ILE A 43 -54.63 -27.40 -53.11
CA ILE A 43 -55.49 -26.37 -52.50
C ILE A 43 -56.20 -25.56 -53.59
N THR A 44 -55.48 -25.15 -54.64
CA THR A 44 -56.09 -24.39 -55.74
C THR A 44 -57.13 -25.19 -56.51
N VAL A 45 -56.95 -26.51 -56.69
CA VAL A 45 -57.97 -27.37 -57.30
C VAL A 45 -59.23 -27.42 -56.45
N VAL A 46 -59.09 -27.57 -55.13
CA VAL A 46 -60.24 -27.60 -54.19
C VAL A 46 -60.97 -26.26 -54.19
N VAL A 47 -60.25 -25.14 -54.18
CA VAL A 47 -60.85 -23.81 -54.25
C VAL A 47 -61.60 -23.62 -55.56
N LEU A 48 -60.99 -23.97 -56.70
CA LEU A 48 -61.65 -23.85 -58.01
C LEU A 48 -62.92 -24.72 -58.09
N ALA A 49 -62.89 -25.94 -57.55
CA ALA A 49 -64.05 -26.84 -57.51
C ALA A 49 -65.18 -26.31 -56.60
N LEU A 50 -64.86 -25.69 -55.46
CA LEU A 50 -65.87 -25.07 -54.58
C LEU A 50 -66.49 -23.82 -55.23
N PHE A 51 -65.69 -23.06 -55.99
CA PHE A 51 -66.16 -21.86 -56.67
C PHE A 51 -67.08 -22.16 -57.86
N THR A 52 -66.89 -23.27 -58.58
CA THR A 52 -67.83 -23.68 -59.66
C THR A 52 -69.20 -24.03 -59.11
N VAL A 53 -69.26 -24.83 -58.04
CA VAL A 53 -70.52 -25.20 -57.37
C VAL A 53 -71.24 -23.96 -56.84
N SER A 54 -70.49 -23.00 -56.27
CA SER A 54 -71.07 -21.76 -55.75
C SER A 54 -71.59 -20.83 -56.84
N PHE A 55 -71.01 -20.84 -58.06
CA PHE A 55 -71.45 -19.96 -59.15
C PHE A 55 -72.83 -20.31 -59.70
N GLN A 56 -73.24 -21.58 -59.61
CA GLN A 56 -74.53 -22.06 -60.13
C GLN A 56 -75.72 -21.76 -59.20
N VAL A 57 -75.49 -21.33 -57.96
CA VAL A 57 -76.53 -21.10 -56.94
C VAL A 57 -76.56 -19.62 -56.52
N SER A 58 -77.46 -18.83 -57.12
CA SER A 58 -77.93 -17.45 -56.81
C SER A 58 -76.99 -16.35 -56.25
N GLN A 59 -77.24 -15.09 -56.62
CA GLN A 59 -76.52 -13.90 -56.14
C GLN A 59 -76.99 -13.40 -54.76
N SER A 60 -76.85 -14.21 -53.71
CA SER A 60 -77.11 -13.77 -52.33
C SER A 60 -75.84 -13.18 -51.67
N VAL A 61 -76.01 -12.11 -50.88
CA VAL A 61 -74.93 -11.45 -50.11
C VAL A 61 -74.24 -12.43 -49.15
N PHE A 62 -74.98 -13.40 -48.61
CA PHE A 62 -74.44 -14.45 -47.75
C PHE A 62 -73.40 -15.33 -48.46
N LEU A 63 -73.68 -15.76 -49.70
CA LEU A 63 -72.75 -16.57 -50.49
C LEU A 63 -71.51 -15.78 -50.92
N PHE A 64 -71.61 -14.45 -51.06
CA PHE A 64 -70.47 -13.58 -51.30
C PHE A 64 -69.47 -13.58 -50.12
N TRP A 65 -69.95 -13.40 -48.89
CA TRP A 65 -69.09 -13.46 -47.69
C TRP A 65 -68.50 -14.85 -47.46
N MET A 66 -69.24 -15.92 -47.77
CA MET A 66 -68.71 -17.29 -47.74
C MET A 66 -67.57 -17.50 -48.73
N ARG A 67 -67.63 -16.91 -49.94
CA ARG A 67 -66.54 -16.98 -50.94
C ARG A 67 -65.29 -16.25 -50.46
N ILE A 68 -65.44 -15.06 -49.86
CA ILE A 68 -64.32 -14.33 -49.24
C ILE A 68 -63.72 -15.16 -48.09
N GLY A 69 -64.55 -15.78 -47.27
CA GLY A 69 -64.10 -16.65 -46.18
C GLY A 69 -63.29 -17.86 -46.67
N VAL A 70 -63.75 -18.56 -47.71
CA VAL A 70 -63.03 -19.69 -48.31
C VAL A 70 -61.71 -19.23 -48.94
N LEU A 71 -61.70 -18.08 -49.61
CA LEU A 71 -60.49 -17.51 -50.21
C LEU A 71 -59.48 -17.08 -49.13
N PHE A 72 -59.95 -16.46 -48.05
CA PHE A 72 -59.11 -16.10 -46.91
C PHE A 72 -58.52 -17.35 -46.24
N LEU A 73 -59.33 -18.39 -46.00
CA LEU A 73 -58.86 -19.66 -45.46
C LEU A 73 -57.81 -20.31 -46.37
N ALA A 74 -58.01 -20.27 -47.69
CA ALA A 74 -57.06 -20.79 -48.66
C ALA A 74 -55.75 -19.98 -48.68
N ILE A 75 -55.81 -18.65 -48.57
CA ILE A 75 -54.62 -17.78 -48.43
C ILE A 75 -53.90 -18.09 -47.12
N CYS A 76 -54.61 -18.20 -45.99
CA CYS A 76 -53.99 -18.55 -44.71
C CYS A 76 -53.32 -19.92 -44.78
N MET A 77 -53.95 -20.91 -45.41
CA MET A 77 -53.37 -22.25 -45.58
C MET A 77 -52.17 -22.23 -46.55
N ALA A 78 -52.22 -21.42 -47.62
CA ALA A 78 -51.11 -21.21 -48.53
C ALA A 78 -49.92 -20.54 -47.84
N ILE A 79 -50.17 -19.48 -47.06
CA ILE A 79 -49.15 -18.80 -46.26
C ILE A 79 -48.58 -19.74 -45.20
N TYR A 80 -49.42 -20.50 -44.50
CA TYR A 80 -48.96 -21.47 -43.50
C TYR A 80 -48.08 -22.57 -44.11
N THR A 81 -48.47 -23.12 -45.25
CA THR A 81 -47.67 -24.14 -45.95
C THR A 81 -46.35 -23.55 -46.44
N LEU A 82 -46.35 -22.35 -47.05
CA LEU A 82 -45.14 -21.64 -47.46
C LEU A 82 -44.20 -21.39 -46.27
N ILE A 83 -44.73 -20.87 -45.16
CA ILE A 83 -43.93 -20.60 -43.96
C ILE A 83 -43.36 -21.91 -43.38
N ARG A 84 -44.19 -22.93 -43.23
CA ARG A 84 -43.78 -24.18 -42.56
C ARG A 84 -42.83 -25.02 -43.40
N THR A 85 -43.02 -25.10 -44.72
CA THR A 85 -42.23 -25.99 -45.58
C THR A 85 -41.06 -25.32 -46.27
N LEU A 86 -41.10 -24.00 -46.48
CA LEU A 86 -40.04 -23.26 -47.18
C LEU A 86 -39.26 -22.35 -46.22
N ILE A 87 -39.95 -21.53 -45.43
CA ILE A 87 -39.31 -20.45 -44.65
C ILE A 87 -38.67 -20.97 -43.36
N PHE A 88 -39.39 -21.74 -42.54
CA PHE A 88 -38.87 -22.30 -41.29
C PHE A 88 -37.60 -23.17 -41.45
N PRO A 89 -37.47 -24.05 -42.47
CA PRO A 89 -36.23 -24.79 -42.68
C PRO A 89 -35.06 -23.91 -43.16
N LEU A 90 -35.32 -22.78 -43.82
CA LEU A 90 -34.26 -21.84 -44.22
C LEU A 90 -33.58 -21.18 -43.01
N PHE A 91 -34.34 -20.93 -41.94
CA PHE A 91 -33.85 -20.29 -40.73
C PHE A 91 -33.12 -21.23 -39.75
N ARG A 92 -33.08 -22.54 -40.02
CA ARG A 92 -32.31 -23.48 -39.19
C ARG A 92 -30.81 -23.36 -39.48
N LYS A 93 -30.07 -22.79 -38.53
CA LYS A 93 -28.60 -22.76 -38.56
C LYS A 93 -28.04 -24.13 -38.15
N TYR A 94 -27.40 -24.83 -39.08
CA TYR A 94 -26.66 -26.07 -38.80
C TYR A 94 -25.23 -25.72 -38.39
N SER A 95 -24.81 -26.10 -37.19
CA SER A 95 -23.43 -25.89 -36.70
C SER A 95 -22.43 -26.82 -37.39
N ASP A 96 -21.15 -26.44 -37.40
CA ASP A 96 -20.07 -27.25 -38.00
C ASP A 96 -19.99 -28.65 -37.39
N ALA A 97 -20.18 -28.74 -36.07
CA ALA A 97 -20.24 -30.00 -35.32
C ALA A 97 -21.46 -30.87 -35.72
N ALA A 98 -22.63 -30.27 -35.95
CA ALA A 98 -23.81 -31.01 -36.39
C ALA A 98 -23.63 -31.58 -37.81
N VAL A 99 -22.93 -30.85 -38.69
CA VAL A 99 -22.59 -31.32 -40.04
C VAL A 99 -21.53 -32.42 -39.99
N ALA A 100 -20.52 -32.28 -39.13
CA ALA A 100 -19.49 -33.30 -38.90
C ALA A 100 -20.10 -34.61 -38.38
N SER A 101 -20.92 -34.55 -37.34
CA SER A 101 -21.62 -35.72 -36.78
C SER A 101 -22.53 -36.40 -37.81
N ARG A 102 -23.22 -35.62 -38.65
CA ARG A 102 -24.08 -36.18 -39.71
C ARG A 102 -23.26 -36.91 -40.78
N LEU A 103 -22.10 -36.36 -41.14
CA LEU A 103 -21.18 -36.97 -42.12
C LEU A 103 -20.67 -38.33 -41.61
N GLU A 104 -20.32 -38.42 -40.33
CA GLU A 104 -19.86 -39.65 -39.69
C GLU A 104 -20.99 -40.69 -39.57
N SER A 105 -22.17 -40.28 -39.10
CA SER A 105 -23.32 -41.18 -38.93
C SER A 105 -23.86 -41.81 -40.23
N THR A 106 -23.52 -41.24 -41.39
CA THR A 106 -23.98 -41.71 -42.70
C THR A 106 -22.94 -42.54 -43.47
N GLN A 107 -21.69 -42.59 -42.99
CA GLN A 107 -20.60 -43.39 -43.57
C GLN A 107 -20.20 -44.55 -42.66
N THR A 108 -21.14 -45.44 -42.32
CA THR A 108 -20.92 -46.63 -41.46
C THR A 108 -19.88 -47.65 -41.99
N THR A 109 -19.31 -47.46 -43.19
CA THR A 109 -18.38 -48.40 -43.83
C THR A 109 -16.95 -47.88 -43.93
N SER A 110 -16.66 -46.66 -43.45
CA SER A 110 -15.31 -46.06 -43.46
C SER A 110 -14.77 -46.02 -42.03
N GLU A 111 -13.48 -46.34 -41.83
CA GLU A 111 -12.78 -46.25 -40.52
C GLU A 111 -12.91 -44.86 -39.86
N LEU A 112 -13.21 -43.81 -40.64
CA LEU A 112 -13.51 -42.47 -40.15
C LEU A 112 -14.72 -42.39 -39.20
N ALA A 113 -15.74 -43.24 -39.39
CA ALA A 113 -17.01 -43.13 -38.67
C ALA A 113 -17.03 -43.88 -37.32
N SER A 114 -16.16 -44.87 -37.11
CA SER A 114 -16.11 -45.62 -35.85
C SER A 114 -15.47 -44.83 -34.70
N GLU A 115 -14.71 -43.78 -35.01
CA GLU A 115 -13.90 -43.05 -34.02
C GLU A 115 -14.29 -41.56 -33.83
N ASN A 116 -15.37 -41.08 -34.47
CA ASN A 116 -15.84 -39.68 -34.37
C ASN A 116 -14.72 -38.63 -34.60
N ARG A 117 -13.79 -38.91 -35.52
CA ARG A 117 -12.56 -38.12 -35.67
C ARG A 117 -12.82 -36.71 -36.22
N ILE A 118 -13.80 -36.55 -37.11
CA ILE A 118 -14.16 -35.27 -37.73
C ILE A 118 -14.85 -34.37 -36.71
N LEU A 119 -15.79 -34.92 -35.93
CA LEU A 119 -16.44 -34.19 -34.86
C LEU A 119 -15.43 -33.77 -33.78
N SER A 120 -14.55 -34.69 -33.38
CA SER A 120 -13.51 -34.45 -32.38
C SER A 120 -12.50 -33.39 -32.85
N ALA A 121 -12.05 -33.45 -34.10
CA ALA A 121 -11.15 -32.44 -34.67
C ALA A 121 -11.78 -31.03 -34.68
N VAL A 122 -13.07 -30.91 -35.02
CA VAL A 122 -13.78 -29.62 -35.03
C VAL A 122 -14.01 -29.06 -33.63
N GLN A 123 -14.27 -29.92 -32.63
CA GLN A 123 -14.50 -29.52 -31.25
C GLN A 123 -13.20 -29.18 -30.51
N LEU A 124 -12.16 -30.01 -30.66
CA LEU A 124 -10.90 -29.86 -29.94
C LEU A 124 -10.08 -28.67 -30.44
N TRP A 125 -10.13 -28.35 -31.74
CA TRP A 125 -9.42 -27.18 -32.27
C TRP A 125 -9.88 -25.86 -31.67
N LYS A 126 -11.19 -25.69 -31.41
CA LYS A 126 -11.72 -24.48 -30.78
C LYS A 126 -11.22 -24.27 -29.35
N ASN A 127 -10.69 -25.32 -28.72
CA ASN A 127 -10.20 -25.32 -27.35
C ASN A 127 -8.66 -25.41 -27.25
N LEU A 128 -7.92 -25.30 -28.37
CA LEU A 128 -6.46 -25.42 -28.42
C LEU A 128 -5.73 -24.31 -27.62
N THR A 129 -6.28 -23.10 -27.61
CA THR A 129 -5.67 -21.92 -26.95
C THR A 129 -5.88 -21.84 -25.45
N ASP A 130 -6.92 -22.48 -24.92
CA ASP A 130 -7.29 -22.38 -23.49
C ASP A 130 -6.77 -23.58 -22.68
N ASN A 131 -6.41 -24.70 -23.33
CA ASN A 131 -5.91 -26.01 -22.81
C ASN A 131 -6.24 -26.39 -21.35
N ARG A 132 -7.44 -26.05 -20.85
CA ARG A 132 -7.83 -26.26 -19.44
C ARG A 132 -7.95 -27.73 -19.03
N LEU A 133 -7.99 -28.63 -20.00
CA LEU A 133 -8.21 -30.07 -19.81
C LEU A 133 -6.93 -30.92 -19.99
N GLY A 134 -5.76 -30.29 -20.23
CA GLY A 134 -4.45 -30.95 -20.21
C GLY A 134 -4.16 -31.90 -21.38
N TYR A 135 -4.77 -31.68 -22.55
CA TYR A 135 -4.50 -32.51 -23.72
C TYR A 135 -3.11 -32.18 -24.32
N ALA A 136 -2.41 -33.21 -24.79
CA ALA A 136 -1.15 -33.03 -25.50
C ALA A 136 -1.40 -32.29 -26.83
N PRO A 137 -0.82 -31.10 -27.07
CA PRO A 137 -1.06 -30.31 -28.28
C PRO A 137 -0.70 -31.08 -29.55
N GLU A 138 0.36 -31.88 -29.50
CA GLU A 138 0.84 -32.73 -30.60
C GLU A 138 -0.19 -33.77 -31.04
N PHE A 139 -1.03 -34.26 -30.12
CA PHE A 139 -2.11 -35.20 -30.44
C PHE A 139 -3.25 -34.53 -31.21
N ILE A 140 -3.63 -33.30 -30.82
CA ILE A 140 -4.68 -32.54 -31.51
C ILE A 140 -4.19 -32.13 -32.91
N GLU A 141 -2.94 -31.71 -33.03
CA GLU A 141 -2.32 -31.39 -34.32
C GLU A 141 -2.30 -32.61 -35.26
N HIS A 142 -1.91 -33.79 -34.75
CA HIS A 142 -1.89 -35.01 -35.54
C HIS A 142 -3.30 -35.47 -35.95
N LEU A 143 -4.29 -35.37 -35.05
CA LEU A 143 -5.69 -35.67 -35.34
C LEU A 143 -6.23 -34.82 -36.49
N ILE A 144 -5.90 -33.53 -36.52
CA ILE A 144 -6.36 -32.60 -37.56
C ILE A 144 -5.71 -32.88 -38.91
N LEU A 145 -4.39 -33.13 -38.93
CA LEU A 145 -3.67 -33.47 -40.16
C LEU A 145 -4.18 -34.78 -40.77
N GLN A 146 -4.41 -35.80 -39.94
CA GLN A 146 -4.96 -37.07 -40.37
C GLN A 146 -6.40 -36.91 -40.87
N THR A 147 -7.22 -36.13 -40.15
CA THR A 147 -8.61 -35.88 -40.54
C THR A 147 -8.70 -35.13 -41.88
N ASP A 148 -7.85 -34.12 -42.17
CA ASP A 148 -7.83 -33.45 -43.48
C ASP A 148 -7.49 -34.41 -44.63
N GLN A 149 -6.51 -35.28 -44.42
CA GLN A 149 -6.07 -36.25 -45.41
C GLN A 149 -7.16 -37.30 -45.69
N ASP A 150 -7.80 -37.78 -44.63
CA ASP A 150 -8.90 -38.74 -44.71
C ASP A 150 -10.17 -38.13 -45.33
N MET A 151 -10.41 -36.83 -45.12
CA MET A 151 -11.51 -36.09 -45.72
C MET A 151 -11.40 -35.96 -47.26
N LYS A 152 -10.23 -36.26 -47.87
CA LYS A 152 -10.04 -36.28 -49.34
C LYS A 152 -10.69 -37.47 -50.03
N ASN A 153 -10.93 -38.57 -49.31
CA ASN A 153 -11.46 -39.80 -49.88
C ASN A 153 -12.99 -39.98 -49.66
N ILE A 154 -13.67 -38.96 -49.12
CA ILE A 154 -15.11 -39.04 -48.80
C ILE A 154 -15.96 -38.99 -50.07
N GLN A 155 -16.74 -40.05 -50.31
CA GLN A 155 -17.70 -40.10 -51.41
C GLN A 155 -18.98 -39.33 -51.10
N HIS A 156 -19.07 -38.07 -51.54
CA HIS A 156 -20.22 -37.18 -51.31
C HIS A 156 -21.58 -37.72 -51.78
N ARG A 157 -21.61 -38.67 -52.73
CA ARG A 157 -22.85 -39.17 -53.36
C ARG A 157 -23.69 -40.09 -52.46
N GLN A 158 -23.08 -40.72 -51.44
CA GLN A 158 -23.79 -41.63 -50.53
C GLN A 158 -24.45 -40.91 -49.34
N VAL A 159 -23.91 -39.74 -48.96
CA VAL A 159 -24.33 -38.97 -47.77
C VAL A 159 -25.79 -38.50 -47.84
N PHE A 160 -26.30 -38.20 -49.04
CA PHE A 160 -27.62 -37.57 -49.24
C PHE A 160 -28.67 -38.46 -49.93
N GLN A 161 -28.50 -39.78 -49.95
CA GLN A 161 -29.41 -40.68 -50.68
C GLN A 161 -30.86 -40.60 -50.17
N ASN A 162 -31.06 -40.39 -48.88
CA ASN A 162 -32.38 -40.29 -48.27
C ASN A 162 -33.09 -38.99 -48.67
N GLU A 163 -32.36 -37.89 -48.74
CA GLU A 163 -32.82 -36.56 -49.13
C GLU A 163 -33.17 -36.54 -50.62
N VAL A 164 -32.34 -37.16 -51.46
CA VAL A 164 -32.64 -37.34 -52.90
C VAL A 164 -33.88 -38.21 -53.11
N ARG A 165 -34.09 -39.26 -52.31
CA ARG A 165 -35.31 -40.09 -52.36
C ARG A 165 -36.56 -39.30 -51.97
N LYS A 166 -36.47 -38.43 -50.94
CA LYS A 166 -37.56 -37.54 -50.53
C LYS A 166 -37.89 -36.52 -51.62
N ILE A 167 -36.88 -35.94 -52.27
CA ILE A 167 -37.05 -35.04 -53.42
C ILE A 167 -37.81 -35.74 -54.55
N LYS A 168 -37.41 -36.97 -54.94
CA LYS A 168 -38.11 -37.73 -55.99
C LYS A 168 -39.58 -37.99 -55.66
N ARG A 169 -39.87 -38.37 -54.41
CA ARG A 169 -41.26 -38.58 -53.95
C ARG A 169 -42.07 -37.28 -54.02
N ASN A 170 -41.52 -36.17 -53.53
CA ASN A 170 -42.22 -34.89 -53.50
C ASN A 170 -42.35 -34.28 -54.90
N ALA A 171 -41.39 -34.52 -55.80
CA ALA A 171 -41.52 -34.19 -57.21
C ALA A 171 -42.70 -34.93 -57.85
N GLY A 172 -42.91 -36.20 -57.51
CA GLY A 172 -44.10 -36.96 -57.94
C GLY A 172 -45.40 -36.31 -57.47
N ILE A 173 -45.46 -35.85 -56.22
CA ILE A 173 -46.63 -35.14 -55.66
C ILE A 173 -46.85 -33.80 -56.37
N ALA A 174 -45.79 -33.04 -56.64
CA ALA A 174 -45.88 -31.77 -57.36
C ALA A 174 -46.40 -31.96 -58.79
N VAL A 175 -45.87 -32.94 -59.52
CA VAL A 175 -46.31 -33.26 -60.89
C VAL A 175 -47.76 -33.75 -60.90
N ALA A 176 -48.15 -34.61 -59.95
CA ALA A 176 -49.53 -35.07 -59.83
C ALA A 176 -50.50 -33.92 -59.50
N GLY A 177 -50.13 -33.02 -58.58
CA GLY A 177 -50.92 -31.85 -58.21
C GLY A 177 -51.10 -30.86 -59.37
N ILE A 178 -50.01 -30.56 -60.10
CA ILE A 178 -50.06 -29.69 -61.29
C ILE A 178 -50.88 -30.36 -62.41
N GLY A 179 -50.70 -31.67 -62.63
CA GLY A 179 -51.48 -32.42 -63.60
C GLY A 179 -52.97 -32.39 -63.30
N LEU A 180 -53.36 -32.57 -62.04
CA LEU A 180 -54.74 -32.45 -61.58
C LEU A 180 -55.29 -31.03 -61.81
N LEU A 181 -54.49 -29.99 -61.57
CA LEU A 181 -54.85 -28.59 -61.82
C LEU A 181 -55.12 -28.36 -63.31
N ILE A 182 -54.24 -28.84 -64.20
CA ILE A 182 -54.42 -28.71 -65.65
C ILE A 182 -55.68 -29.46 -66.12
N ILE A 183 -55.92 -30.67 -65.63
CA ILE A 183 -57.13 -31.44 -65.91
C ILE A 183 -58.39 -30.71 -65.42
N THR A 184 -58.34 -30.13 -64.22
CA THR A 184 -59.44 -29.35 -63.65
C THR A 184 -59.74 -28.12 -64.49
N ASN A 185 -58.70 -27.41 -64.96
CA ASN A 185 -58.85 -26.27 -65.86
C ASN A 185 -59.49 -26.66 -67.20
N PHE A 186 -59.15 -27.85 -67.74
CA PHE A 186 -59.74 -28.34 -68.99
C PHE A 186 -61.19 -28.80 -68.82
N LEU A 187 -61.52 -29.51 -67.73
CA LEU A 187 -62.88 -30.00 -67.46
C LEU A 187 -63.84 -28.89 -67.03
N LEU A 188 -63.34 -27.83 -66.39
CA LEU A 188 -64.15 -26.76 -65.79
C LEU A 188 -63.64 -25.36 -66.24
N PRO A 189 -63.73 -24.99 -67.53
CA PRO A 189 -63.16 -23.74 -68.04
C PRO A 189 -63.80 -22.48 -67.44
N ASN A 190 -65.04 -22.57 -66.97
CA ASN A 190 -65.74 -21.46 -66.32
C ASN A 190 -65.30 -21.22 -64.86
N ALA A 191 -64.57 -22.16 -64.23
CA ALA A 191 -64.06 -22.02 -62.87
C ALA A 191 -63.07 -20.86 -62.75
N PHE A 192 -62.18 -20.75 -63.75
CA PHE A 192 -61.11 -19.75 -63.77
C PHE A 192 -61.66 -18.35 -64.05
N ASN A 193 -62.64 -18.24 -64.95
CA ASN A 193 -63.36 -17.00 -65.20
C ASN A 193 -64.14 -16.53 -63.95
N GLY A 194 -64.80 -17.47 -63.24
CA GLY A 194 -65.50 -17.16 -61.98
C GLY A 194 -64.57 -16.62 -60.89
N PHE A 195 -63.36 -17.20 -60.75
CA PHE A 195 -62.33 -16.68 -59.84
C PHE A 195 -61.86 -15.27 -60.26
N ALA A 196 -61.56 -15.04 -61.54
CA ALA A 196 -61.11 -13.74 -62.03
C ALA A 196 -62.16 -12.61 -61.85
N TYR A 197 -63.45 -12.90 -62.02
CA TYR A 197 -64.53 -11.93 -61.82
C TYR A 197 -64.72 -11.49 -60.36
N THR A 198 -64.36 -12.33 -59.38
CA THR A 198 -64.43 -11.93 -57.96
C THR A 198 -63.42 -10.84 -57.59
N PHE A 199 -62.32 -10.71 -58.33
CA PHE A 199 -61.36 -9.62 -58.15
C PHE A 199 -61.74 -8.34 -58.91
N GLN A 200 -62.59 -8.43 -59.94
CA GLN A 200 -63.14 -7.26 -60.64
C GLN A 200 -64.35 -6.63 -59.94
N THR A 201 -65.01 -7.36 -59.03
CA THR A 201 -66.21 -6.91 -58.30
C THR A 201 -65.93 -6.52 -56.84
N LEU A 202 -64.67 -6.36 -56.45
CA LEU A 202 -64.31 -5.62 -55.23
C LEU A 202 -64.84 -4.18 -55.38
N PRO A 203 -65.61 -3.64 -54.40
CA PRO A 203 -66.24 -2.34 -54.55
C PRO A 203 -65.14 -1.27 -54.62
N LYS A 204 -64.93 -0.70 -55.80
CA LYS A 204 -64.00 0.41 -56.04
C LYS A 204 -64.60 1.79 -55.72
N THR A 205 -65.79 1.86 -55.12
CA THR A 205 -66.44 3.14 -54.83
C THR A 205 -67.30 3.05 -53.56
N LEU A 206 -66.87 3.74 -52.49
CA LEU A 206 -67.82 4.32 -51.53
C LEU A 206 -68.60 5.43 -52.27
N PRO A 207 -69.90 5.60 -52.00
CA PRO A 207 -70.70 6.63 -52.66
C PRO A 207 -70.15 8.03 -52.37
N ASN A 208 -69.80 8.74 -53.44
CA ASN A 208 -69.51 10.17 -53.43
C ASN A 208 -70.80 10.93 -53.08
N SER A 209 -70.99 11.25 -51.80
CA SER A 209 -71.74 12.45 -51.42
C SER A 209 -70.75 13.61 -51.39
N GLN A 210 -70.71 14.36 -52.49
CA GLN A 210 -70.06 15.66 -52.54
C GLN A 210 -70.71 16.61 -51.54
N ALA A 211 -69.87 17.54 -51.04
CA ALA A 211 -70.21 18.70 -50.22
C ALA A 211 -70.50 18.41 -48.73
N GLY A 212 -69.45 18.42 -47.90
CA GLY A 212 -69.62 18.57 -46.44
C GLY A 212 -68.40 18.31 -45.55
N LEU A 213 -67.35 17.61 -45.99
CA LEU A 213 -66.30 17.08 -45.10
C LEU A 213 -64.98 17.88 -45.09
N LYS A 214 -65.05 19.21 -45.19
CA LYS A 214 -63.88 20.03 -44.80
C LYS A 214 -63.70 20.14 -43.27
N ASP A 215 -64.68 19.68 -42.48
CA ASP A 215 -64.71 19.87 -41.02
C ASP A 215 -64.73 18.58 -40.17
N ALA A 216 -64.35 17.40 -40.69
CA ALA A 216 -64.44 16.14 -39.93
C ALA A 216 -63.12 15.40 -39.62
N ILE A 217 -61.99 15.78 -40.22
CA ILE A 217 -60.69 15.19 -39.85
C ILE A 217 -60.06 16.06 -38.76
N HIS A 218 -59.98 15.54 -37.54
CA HIS A 218 -59.31 16.21 -36.43
C HIS A 218 -58.00 15.49 -36.11
N ILE A 219 -56.89 16.21 -36.23
CA ILE A 219 -55.57 15.79 -35.76
C ILE A 219 -55.33 16.50 -34.42
N THR A 220 -55.28 15.74 -33.33
CA THR A 220 -55.17 16.25 -31.96
C THR A 220 -54.06 15.52 -31.19
N ASP A 221 -53.66 16.07 -30.04
CA ASP A 221 -52.67 15.49 -29.12
C ASP A 221 -51.33 15.08 -29.79
N ILE A 222 -50.76 16.00 -30.58
CA ILE A 222 -49.46 15.77 -31.21
C ILE A 222 -48.37 15.96 -30.15
N LYS A 223 -47.68 14.86 -29.80
CA LYS A 223 -46.55 14.86 -28.87
C LYS A 223 -45.28 14.43 -29.61
N PRO A 224 -44.13 15.07 -29.38
CA PRO A 224 -43.90 16.13 -28.38
C PRO A 224 -44.31 17.55 -28.83
N GLY A 225 -44.73 17.75 -30.08
CA GLY A 225 -44.98 19.09 -30.63
C GLY A 225 -43.68 19.80 -30.96
N ASN A 226 -43.54 21.08 -30.58
CA ASN A 226 -42.25 21.78 -30.64
C ASN A 226 -41.38 21.27 -29.49
N THR A 227 -40.22 20.70 -29.81
CA THR A 227 -39.33 20.14 -28.79
C THR A 227 -37.88 20.39 -29.16
N GLN A 228 -37.06 20.51 -28.13
CA GLN A 228 -35.63 20.52 -28.25
C GLN A 228 -35.10 19.16 -27.81
N ILE A 229 -34.16 18.61 -28.55
CA ILE A 229 -33.57 17.30 -28.28
C ILE A 229 -32.05 17.37 -28.33
N GLU A 230 -31.39 16.43 -27.68
CA GLU A 230 -29.95 16.25 -27.85
C GLU A 230 -29.62 15.73 -29.24
N ARG A 231 -28.44 16.12 -29.73
CA ARG A 231 -27.91 15.66 -31.01
C ARG A 231 -27.81 14.14 -31.04
N GLY A 232 -28.47 13.52 -32.02
CA GLY A 232 -28.45 12.07 -32.24
C GLY A 232 -29.52 11.30 -31.47
N ALA A 233 -30.40 11.97 -30.74
CA ALA A 233 -31.54 11.33 -30.06
C ALA A 233 -32.63 10.88 -31.06
N ASP A 234 -33.36 9.82 -30.69
CA ASP A 234 -34.53 9.34 -31.42
C ASP A 234 -35.79 10.07 -30.95
N VAL A 235 -36.59 10.59 -31.89
CA VAL A 235 -37.83 11.31 -31.57
C VAL A 235 -39.04 10.49 -31.94
N ASN A 236 -39.80 10.10 -30.91
CA ASN A 236 -41.08 9.43 -31.06
C ASN A 236 -42.20 10.47 -31.22
N VAL A 237 -42.67 10.64 -32.45
CA VAL A 237 -43.81 11.50 -32.75
C VAL A 237 -45.10 10.68 -32.67
N THR A 238 -46.01 11.09 -31.79
CA THR A 238 -47.34 10.51 -31.67
C THR A 238 -48.43 11.52 -31.97
N ALA A 239 -49.51 11.08 -32.60
CA ALA A 239 -50.69 11.91 -32.79
C ALA A 239 -51.97 11.10 -32.80
N GLU A 240 -53.05 11.70 -32.32
CA GLU A 240 -54.39 11.15 -32.40
C GLU A 240 -55.08 11.72 -33.63
N VAL A 241 -55.60 10.83 -34.49
CA VAL A 241 -56.28 11.23 -35.73
C VAL A 241 -57.66 10.59 -35.76
N SER A 242 -58.70 11.42 -35.80
CA SER A 242 -60.09 10.97 -35.90
C SER A 242 -60.75 11.41 -37.21
N GLY A 243 -61.80 10.70 -37.63
CA GLY A 243 -62.60 11.07 -38.81
C GLY A 243 -62.01 10.68 -40.18
N HIS A 244 -60.96 9.86 -40.21
CA HIS A 244 -60.45 9.25 -41.45
C HIS A 244 -60.72 7.74 -41.48
N ILE A 245 -61.04 7.19 -42.66
CA ILE A 245 -61.23 5.74 -42.88
C ILE A 245 -60.26 5.31 -43.99
N GLY A 246 -59.31 4.44 -43.65
CA GLY A 246 -58.39 3.81 -44.60
C GLY A 246 -57.34 4.74 -45.26
N ALA A 247 -57.31 6.03 -44.91
CA ALA A 247 -56.26 6.94 -45.36
C ALA A 247 -54.98 6.73 -44.54
N PRO A 248 -53.80 6.59 -45.18
CA PRO A 248 -52.54 6.50 -44.46
C PRO A 248 -52.25 7.83 -43.75
N VAL A 249 -51.90 7.75 -42.47
CA VAL A 249 -51.39 8.90 -41.71
C VAL A 249 -49.89 8.99 -41.97
N THR A 250 -49.45 10.12 -42.52
CA THR A 250 -48.05 10.32 -42.90
C THR A 250 -47.43 11.41 -42.05
N LEU A 251 -46.26 11.12 -41.47
CA LEU A 251 -45.36 12.10 -40.88
C LEU A 251 -44.53 12.67 -42.02
N ARG A 252 -44.64 13.98 -42.27
CA ARG A 252 -43.79 14.68 -43.22
C ARG A 252 -42.78 15.50 -42.46
N TYR A 253 -41.51 15.32 -42.77
CA TYR A 253 -40.43 16.10 -42.16
C TYR A 253 -39.47 16.65 -43.21
N ARG A 254 -38.86 17.78 -42.90
CA ARG A 254 -37.79 18.41 -43.69
C ARG A 254 -36.63 18.77 -42.78
N VAL A 255 -35.42 18.48 -43.22
CA VAL A 255 -34.20 18.80 -42.46
C VAL A 255 -33.75 20.20 -42.83
N GLY A 256 -33.58 21.07 -41.84
CA GLY A 256 -33.20 22.48 -41.99
C GLY A 256 -34.02 23.39 -41.09
N ASP A 257 -33.38 24.43 -40.57
CA ASP A 257 -34.05 25.51 -39.86
C ASP A 257 -34.59 26.47 -40.93
N GLY A 258 -35.91 26.58 -41.06
CA GLY A 258 -36.59 27.22 -42.20
C GLY A 258 -36.33 28.72 -42.41
N ASN A 259 -35.33 29.30 -41.76
CA ASN A 259 -34.91 30.70 -41.86
C ASN A 259 -33.75 30.94 -42.85
N ASP A 260 -33.04 29.90 -43.31
CA ASP A 260 -32.02 30.05 -44.37
C ASP A 260 -32.70 30.14 -45.75
N SER A 261 -33.15 31.36 -46.08
CA SER A 261 -33.90 31.71 -47.30
C SER A 261 -33.20 31.35 -48.62
N GLU A 262 -31.91 31.02 -48.63
CA GLU A 262 -31.19 30.66 -49.86
C GLU A 262 -31.17 29.15 -50.14
N ASN A 263 -31.34 28.29 -49.12
CA ASN A 263 -31.31 26.82 -49.28
C ASN A 263 -32.62 26.11 -48.85
N ALA A 264 -33.55 26.81 -48.17
CA ALA A 264 -34.82 26.22 -47.70
C ALA A 264 -35.78 25.79 -48.84
N SER A 265 -35.57 26.27 -50.06
CA SER A 265 -36.42 25.99 -51.23
C SER A 265 -36.07 24.70 -51.97
N ALA A 266 -34.97 24.03 -51.60
CA ALA A 266 -34.48 22.81 -52.26
C ALA A 266 -34.57 21.54 -51.39
N ALA A 267 -34.94 21.65 -50.11
CA ALA A 267 -35.12 20.49 -49.24
C ALA A 267 -36.52 19.86 -49.47
N GLU A 268 -36.56 18.71 -50.14
CA GLU A 268 -37.81 17.97 -50.35
C GLU A 268 -38.39 17.46 -49.02
N TRP A 269 -39.70 17.60 -48.86
CA TRP A 269 -40.42 17.00 -47.73
C TRP A 269 -40.35 15.47 -47.83
N GLN A 270 -39.69 14.85 -46.86
CA GLN A 270 -39.63 13.40 -46.73
C GLN A 270 -40.89 12.92 -46.03
N SER A 271 -41.50 11.86 -46.54
CA SER A 271 -42.72 11.27 -45.98
C SER A 271 -42.43 9.90 -45.38
N MET A 272 -42.81 9.73 -44.12
CA MET A 272 -42.78 8.46 -43.40
C MET A 272 -44.22 8.06 -43.05
N SER A 273 -44.59 6.81 -43.29
CA SER A 273 -45.89 6.30 -42.85
C SER A 273 -45.87 6.06 -41.34
N MET A 274 -46.83 6.64 -40.62
CA MET A 274 -46.99 6.37 -39.20
C MET A 274 -47.71 5.04 -38.98
N GLN A 275 -47.33 4.33 -37.92
CA GLN A 275 -47.96 3.06 -37.54
C GLN A 275 -49.10 3.33 -36.55
N SER A 276 -50.24 2.68 -36.74
CA SER A 276 -51.35 2.80 -35.79
C SER A 276 -51.03 2.04 -34.50
N VAL A 277 -51.24 2.72 -33.37
CA VAL A 277 -51.11 2.19 -32.02
C VAL A 277 -52.53 2.06 -31.47
N ASN A 278 -52.93 0.84 -31.08
CA ASN A 278 -54.27 0.58 -30.54
C ASN A 278 -54.45 1.33 -29.21
N SER A 279 -55.14 2.46 -29.25
CA SER A 279 -55.66 3.19 -28.10
C SER A 279 -57.19 3.05 -28.07
N SER A 280 -57.78 2.96 -26.89
CA SER A 280 -59.14 2.41 -26.70
C SER A 280 -60.29 3.37 -27.04
N GLU A 281 -60.02 4.64 -27.38
CA GLU A 281 -61.08 5.61 -27.72
C GLU A 281 -60.77 6.50 -28.94
N VAL A 282 -59.50 6.78 -29.28
CA VAL A 282 -59.09 7.51 -30.50
C VAL A 282 -57.90 6.79 -31.17
N PRO A 283 -57.84 6.62 -32.50
CA PRO A 283 -56.71 5.97 -33.16
C PRO A 283 -55.45 6.83 -33.01
N ALA A 284 -54.50 6.35 -32.20
CA ALA A 284 -53.19 6.96 -32.07
C ALA A 284 -52.25 6.43 -33.17
N TYR A 285 -51.38 7.28 -33.66
CA TYR A 285 -50.37 6.97 -34.67
C TYR A 285 -49.00 7.32 -34.13
N ARG A 286 -48.00 6.47 -34.36
CA ARG A 286 -46.61 6.68 -33.95
C ARG A 286 -45.66 6.61 -35.15
N GLY A 287 -44.75 7.56 -35.24
CA GLY A 287 -43.58 7.52 -36.12
C GLY A 287 -42.34 7.85 -35.31
N THR A 288 -41.23 7.15 -35.57
CA THR A 288 -39.96 7.38 -34.89
C THR A 288 -38.98 7.97 -35.90
N LEU A 289 -38.46 9.15 -35.60
CA LEU A 289 -37.35 9.76 -36.32
C LEU A 289 -36.06 9.33 -35.62
N GLU A 290 -35.29 8.45 -36.24
CA GLU A 290 -34.05 7.91 -35.67
C GLU A 290 -32.87 8.86 -35.90
N ASN A 291 -32.00 8.97 -34.90
CA ASN A 291 -30.69 9.66 -34.97
C ASN A 291 -30.76 11.11 -35.53
N VAL A 292 -31.59 11.95 -34.92
CA VAL A 292 -31.82 13.32 -35.40
C VAL A 292 -30.62 14.22 -35.06
N ASN A 293 -29.82 14.56 -36.08
CA ASN A 293 -28.56 15.30 -35.94
C ASN A 293 -28.57 16.74 -36.50
N ARG A 294 -29.65 17.14 -37.18
CA ARG A 294 -29.87 18.52 -37.64
C ARG A 294 -31.28 19.00 -37.27
N PRO A 295 -31.48 20.31 -37.02
CA PRO A 295 -32.81 20.87 -36.82
C PRO A 295 -33.73 20.45 -37.97
N LEU A 296 -34.97 20.10 -37.66
CA LEU A 296 -35.94 19.66 -38.66
C LEU A 296 -37.33 20.15 -38.31
N GLN A 297 -38.17 20.29 -39.32
CA GLN A 297 -39.57 20.61 -39.16
C GLN A 297 -40.42 19.43 -39.55
N TYR A 298 -41.49 19.17 -38.81
CA TYR A 298 -42.41 18.10 -39.13
C TYR A 298 -43.87 18.52 -38.98
N TYR A 299 -44.74 17.87 -39.75
CA TYR A 299 -46.18 17.95 -39.58
C TYR A 299 -46.80 16.61 -39.97
N ILE A 300 -48.03 16.40 -39.53
CA ILE A 300 -48.77 15.17 -39.78
C ILE A 300 -49.82 15.47 -40.83
N ALA A 301 -49.86 14.65 -41.87
CA ALA A 301 -50.71 14.83 -43.03
C ALA A 301 -51.60 13.61 -43.26
N VAL A 302 -52.90 13.87 -43.45
CA VAL A 302 -53.92 12.86 -43.75
C VAL A 302 -54.81 13.39 -44.88
N LYS A 303 -54.68 12.81 -46.09
CA LYS A 303 -55.28 13.33 -47.32
C LYS A 303 -54.92 14.82 -47.54
N ASP A 304 -55.93 15.70 -47.49
CA ASP A 304 -55.81 17.15 -47.74
C ASP A 304 -55.77 17.98 -46.43
N VAL A 305 -55.79 17.32 -45.27
CA VAL A 305 -55.73 17.97 -43.95
C VAL A 305 -54.35 17.76 -43.35
N ALA A 306 -53.68 18.87 -43.00
CA ALA A 306 -52.38 18.89 -42.35
C ALA A 306 -52.50 19.49 -40.95
N SER A 307 -51.69 18.98 -40.02
CA SER A 307 -51.53 19.61 -38.71
C SER A 307 -50.77 20.93 -38.80
N ALA A 308 -50.69 21.64 -37.68
CA ALA A 308 -49.67 22.67 -37.49
C ALA A 308 -48.26 22.09 -37.73
N GLN A 309 -47.36 22.94 -38.19
CA GLN A 309 -45.94 22.60 -38.33
C GLN A 309 -45.25 22.74 -36.99
N TYR A 310 -44.49 21.72 -36.63
CA TYR A 310 -43.70 21.65 -35.42
C TYR A 310 -42.21 21.66 -35.75
N HIS A 311 -41.42 22.23 -34.85
CA HIS A 311 -39.98 22.38 -34.99
C HIS A 311 -39.29 21.49 -33.96
N ILE A 312 -38.31 20.74 -34.44
CA ILE A 312 -37.35 20.02 -33.61
C ILE A 312 -36.04 20.76 -33.71
N THR A 313 -35.65 21.44 -32.64
CA THR A 313 -34.33 22.07 -32.50
C THR A 313 -33.38 21.11 -31.83
N ILE A 314 -32.08 21.30 -32.07
CA ILE A 314 -31.03 20.47 -31.48
C ILE A 314 -30.26 21.29 -30.47
N SER A 315 -30.19 20.76 -29.25
CA SER A 315 -29.28 21.24 -28.21
C SER A 315 -27.98 20.43 -28.28
N ASP A 316 -26.85 21.12 -28.22
CA ASP A 316 -25.55 20.46 -27.99
C ASP A 316 -25.42 19.98 -26.54
N GLU A 317 -24.47 19.11 -26.23
CA GLU A 317 -24.26 18.66 -24.84
C GLU A 317 -23.68 19.80 -23.98
N PRO A 318 -24.09 19.94 -22.70
CA PRO A 318 -23.40 20.83 -21.78
C PRO A 318 -21.99 20.32 -21.53
N ILE A 319 -20.98 21.16 -21.81
CA ILE A 319 -19.58 20.85 -21.53
C ILE A 319 -18.93 22.00 -20.76
N VAL A 320 -17.98 21.66 -19.89
CA VAL A 320 -17.09 22.63 -19.27
C VAL A 320 -16.02 23.01 -20.29
N THR A 321 -16.05 24.25 -20.78
CA THR A 321 -15.11 24.75 -21.80
C THR A 321 -13.74 25.04 -21.19
N GLU A 322 -13.74 25.63 -19.99
CA GLU A 322 -12.53 26.05 -19.28
C GLU A 322 -12.74 25.85 -17.79
N PHE A 323 -11.76 25.30 -17.09
CA PHE A 323 -11.70 25.31 -15.63
C PHE A 323 -10.28 25.49 -15.12
N GLN A 324 -10.16 25.95 -13.88
CA GLN A 324 -8.89 26.19 -13.22
C GLN A 324 -9.04 25.98 -11.72
N TYR A 325 -7.96 25.49 -11.10
CA TYR A 325 -7.85 25.34 -9.66
C TYR A 325 -6.81 26.31 -9.10
N ARG A 326 -7.13 26.89 -7.95
CA ARG A 326 -6.17 27.60 -7.10
C ARG A 326 -6.08 26.87 -5.76
N LEU A 327 -4.88 26.40 -5.44
CA LEU A 327 -4.54 25.69 -4.23
C LEU A 327 -4.06 26.71 -3.19
N ASN A 328 -4.78 26.84 -2.08
CA ASN A 328 -4.35 27.61 -0.92
C ASN A 328 -3.91 26.62 0.17
N PHE A 329 -2.61 26.45 0.31
CA PHE A 329 -2.03 25.53 1.29
C PHE A 329 -2.31 25.99 2.74
N PRO A 330 -2.32 25.06 3.71
CA PRO A 330 -2.48 25.40 5.12
C PRO A 330 -1.47 26.44 5.60
N THR A 331 -1.87 27.33 6.49
CA THR A 331 -1.06 28.48 6.93
C THR A 331 0.28 28.08 7.55
N TYR A 332 0.33 26.93 8.23
CA TYR A 332 1.54 26.45 8.89
C TYR A 332 2.67 26.09 7.90
N THR A 333 2.32 25.71 6.66
CA THR A 333 3.29 25.33 5.62
C THR A 333 4.08 26.52 5.07
N GLN A 334 3.56 27.75 5.26
CA GLN A 334 4.05 29.00 4.66
C GLN A 334 4.24 28.96 3.13
N LEU A 335 3.62 27.99 2.44
CA LEU A 335 3.66 27.90 0.99
C LEU A 335 2.77 28.98 0.37
N GLN A 336 3.25 29.59 -0.71
CA GLN A 336 2.43 30.55 -1.46
C GLN A 336 1.30 29.81 -2.21
N PRO A 337 0.11 30.40 -2.33
CA PRO A 337 -0.96 29.84 -3.13
C PRO A 337 -0.52 29.54 -4.57
N GLN A 338 -0.87 28.36 -5.07
CA GLN A 338 -0.49 27.91 -6.41
C GLN A 338 -1.73 27.84 -7.30
N THR A 339 -1.68 28.50 -8.45
CA THR A 339 -2.71 28.36 -9.48
C THR A 339 -2.27 27.34 -10.53
N LEU A 340 -3.07 26.30 -10.77
CA LEU A 340 -2.77 25.28 -11.78
C LEU A 340 -3.06 25.78 -13.21
N PRO A 341 -2.43 25.19 -14.25
CA PRO A 341 -2.77 25.51 -15.63
C PRO A 341 -4.25 25.20 -15.94
N VAL A 342 -4.82 25.96 -16.87
CA VAL A 342 -6.23 25.78 -17.29
C VAL A 342 -6.46 24.35 -17.80
N ASN A 343 -7.61 23.77 -17.45
CA ASN A 343 -8.05 22.41 -17.76
C ASN A 343 -7.16 21.29 -17.19
N THR A 344 -6.38 21.58 -16.15
CA THR A 344 -5.62 20.56 -15.40
C THR A 344 -6.50 19.93 -14.33
N GLY A 345 -7.05 18.75 -14.61
CA GLY A 345 -7.96 18.07 -13.69
C GLY A 345 -7.28 17.21 -12.62
N ASN A 346 -6.09 16.66 -12.87
CA ASN A 346 -5.39 15.90 -11.83
C ASN A 346 -4.71 16.86 -10.85
N ILE A 347 -5.06 16.76 -9.57
CA ILE A 347 -4.57 17.65 -8.51
C ILE A 347 -3.68 16.85 -7.57
N GLN A 348 -2.53 17.41 -7.22
CA GLN A 348 -1.65 16.89 -6.19
C GLN A 348 -1.46 17.97 -5.12
N THR A 349 -1.75 17.64 -3.87
CA THR A 349 -1.75 18.65 -2.79
C THR A 349 -1.57 18.05 -1.40
N LEU A 350 -1.42 18.90 -0.39
CA LEU A 350 -1.30 18.50 1.00
C LEU A 350 -2.68 18.35 1.65
N PHE A 351 -2.75 17.49 2.67
CA PHE A 351 -3.92 17.40 3.54
C PHE A 351 -4.29 18.79 4.11
N GLY A 352 -5.59 19.09 4.11
CA GLY A 352 -6.10 20.39 4.57
C GLY A 352 -6.00 21.53 3.56
N THR A 353 -5.45 21.31 2.37
CA THR A 353 -5.37 22.36 1.34
C THR A 353 -6.77 22.76 0.87
N GLU A 354 -7.03 24.07 0.82
CA GLU A 354 -8.25 24.61 0.24
C GLU A 354 -8.10 24.74 -1.28
N ILE A 355 -8.91 23.98 -2.01
CA ILE A 355 -8.95 23.95 -3.48
C ILE A 355 -10.10 24.84 -3.95
N PHE A 356 -9.75 25.98 -4.53
CA PHE A 356 -10.70 26.89 -5.17
C PHE A 356 -10.88 26.51 -6.63
N PHE A 357 -12.06 26.02 -6.98
CA PHE A 357 -12.45 25.71 -8.36
C PHE A 357 -13.10 26.92 -9.01
N THR A 358 -12.70 27.20 -10.25
CA THR A 358 -13.39 28.13 -11.15
C THR A 358 -13.57 27.50 -12.51
N GLY A 359 -14.78 27.50 -13.07
CA GLY A 359 -15.07 26.93 -14.37
C GLY A 359 -16.07 27.72 -15.20
N ARG A 360 -16.14 27.44 -16.50
CA ARG A 360 -17.08 28.03 -17.45
C ARG A 360 -17.70 26.94 -18.31
N GLY A 361 -19.03 26.97 -18.45
CA GLY A 361 -19.77 26.12 -19.36
C GLY A 361 -19.95 26.74 -20.75
N ASN A 362 -20.19 25.91 -21.76
CA ASN A 362 -20.60 26.35 -23.11
C ASN A 362 -22.03 26.93 -23.13
N LYS A 363 -22.83 26.67 -22.09
CA LYS A 363 -24.25 27.02 -21.99
C LYS A 363 -24.63 27.53 -20.58
N PRO A 364 -25.82 28.15 -20.43
CA PRO A 364 -26.42 28.42 -19.12
C PRO A 364 -26.64 27.13 -18.32
N LEU A 365 -26.15 27.11 -17.08
CA LEU A 365 -26.20 25.94 -16.20
C LEU A 365 -27.27 26.13 -15.11
N ALA A 366 -28.06 25.08 -14.87
CA ALA A 366 -28.98 24.99 -13.74
C ALA A 366 -28.33 24.35 -12.50
N GLY A 367 -27.33 23.48 -12.70
CA GLY A 367 -26.64 22.79 -11.62
C GLY A 367 -25.21 22.42 -11.99
N ALA A 368 -24.32 22.41 -11.00
CA ALA A 368 -22.93 22.00 -11.17
C ALA A 368 -22.43 21.37 -9.86
N HIS A 369 -21.75 20.24 -9.95
CA HIS A 369 -21.19 19.50 -8.82
C HIS A 369 -19.79 18.98 -9.15
N LEU A 370 -18.91 18.95 -8.15
CA LEU A 370 -17.75 18.06 -8.16
C LEU A 370 -18.21 16.74 -7.52
N ALA A 371 -18.34 15.70 -8.32
CA ALA A 371 -18.77 14.39 -7.85
C ALA A 371 -17.52 13.57 -7.48
N PHE A 372 -17.34 13.35 -6.19
CA PHE A 372 -16.26 12.54 -5.64
C PHE A 372 -16.73 11.11 -5.41
N GLU A 373 -15.86 10.13 -5.65
CA GLU A 373 -16.19 8.71 -5.52
C GLU A 373 -16.53 8.30 -4.06
N GLU A 374 -15.87 8.91 -3.07
CA GLU A 374 -16.06 8.58 -1.65
C GLU A 374 -16.61 9.75 -0.82
N SER A 375 -16.10 10.97 -1.02
CA SER A 375 -16.47 12.15 -0.21
C SER A 375 -17.87 12.71 -0.50
N GLY A 376 -18.55 12.20 -1.53
CA GLY A 376 -19.86 12.65 -1.98
C GLY A 376 -19.81 13.93 -2.81
N ASP A 377 -20.96 14.32 -3.34
CA ASP A 377 -21.04 15.43 -4.31
C ASP A 377 -20.94 16.80 -3.63
N LEU A 378 -19.98 17.60 -4.05
CA LEU A 378 -19.84 19.00 -3.64
C LEU A 378 -20.62 19.90 -4.62
N PRO A 379 -21.71 20.57 -4.20
CA PRO A 379 -22.41 21.52 -5.04
C PRO A 379 -21.54 22.76 -5.30
N LEU A 380 -21.57 23.23 -6.54
CA LEU A 380 -20.85 24.42 -6.98
C LEU A 380 -21.81 25.60 -7.16
N GLU A 381 -21.35 26.79 -6.78
CA GLU A 381 -22.10 28.03 -6.92
C GLU A 381 -22.02 28.55 -8.36
N ILE A 382 -23.17 28.87 -8.94
CA ILE A 382 -23.28 29.35 -10.32
C ILE A 382 -23.54 30.86 -10.27
N THR A 383 -22.58 31.65 -10.72
CA THR A 383 -22.72 33.10 -10.86
C THR A 383 -22.88 33.46 -12.33
N THR A 384 -23.94 34.21 -12.65
CA THR A 384 -24.14 34.79 -13.99
C THR A 384 -23.61 36.22 -13.97
N THR A 385 -22.49 36.45 -14.67
CA THR A 385 -21.98 37.81 -14.88
C THR A 385 -22.49 38.33 -16.23
N GLN A 386 -23.30 39.40 -16.19
CA GLN A 386 -23.54 40.21 -17.38
C GLN A 386 -22.28 41.06 -17.62
N PRO A 387 -21.74 41.10 -18.86
CA PRO A 387 -20.63 41.99 -19.16
C PRO A 387 -21.10 43.44 -19.00
N GLU A 388 -20.60 44.13 -17.99
CA GLU A 388 -20.73 45.58 -17.85
C GLU A 388 -19.82 46.28 -18.87
N THR A 389 -20.17 46.24 -20.15
CA THR A 389 -19.71 47.26 -21.09
C THR A 389 -20.70 47.40 -22.23
N GLU A 390 -21.56 48.42 -22.13
CA GLU A 390 -22.24 49.01 -23.27
C GLU A 390 -21.19 49.55 -24.25
N ALA A 391 -20.89 48.79 -25.31
CA ALA A 391 -20.30 49.33 -26.53
C ALA A 391 -20.58 48.40 -27.73
N GLN A 392 -21.75 48.63 -28.34
CA GLN A 392 -22.03 48.51 -29.77
C GLN A 392 -21.18 47.51 -30.58
N ALA A 393 -21.59 46.23 -30.57
CA ALA A 393 -21.39 45.30 -31.68
C ALA A 393 -22.60 44.35 -31.73
N PRO A 394 -23.25 44.10 -32.89
CA PRO A 394 -24.47 43.26 -32.97
C PRO A 394 -24.23 41.75 -32.90
N ASP A 395 -23.01 41.28 -32.67
CA ASP A 395 -22.71 39.86 -32.51
C ASP A 395 -22.41 39.56 -31.03
N ALA A 396 -23.37 38.89 -30.39
CA ALA A 396 -23.43 38.60 -28.97
C ALA A 396 -22.18 37.87 -28.45
N ALA A 397 -21.45 38.49 -27.51
CA ALA A 397 -20.62 37.75 -26.58
C ALA A 397 -21.54 36.96 -25.64
N PRO A 398 -21.43 35.62 -25.53
CA PRO A 398 -22.34 34.82 -24.72
C PRO A 398 -22.15 35.16 -23.24
N THR A 399 -23.28 35.28 -22.51
CA THR A 399 -23.32 35.35 -21.05
C THR A 399 -22.39 34.27 -20.46
N SER A 400 -21.32 34.69 -19.78
CA SER A 400 -20.40 33.74 -19.16
C SER A 400 -21.00 33.26 -17.84
N HIS A 401 -21.44 32.02 -17.81
CA HIS A 401 -21.87 31.36 -16.58
C HIS A 401 -20.63 30.78 -15.91
N THR A 402 -20.18 31.45 -14.85
CA THR A 402 -19.02 31.03 -14.08
C THR A 402 -19.47 30.14 -12.93
N ILE A 403 -18.78 29.02 -12.76
CA ILE A 403 -19.01 28.04 -11.70
C ILE A 403 -17.86 28.20 -10.69
N ARG A 404 -18.17 28.24 -9.40
CA ARG A 404 -17.17 28.39 -8.34
C ARG A 404 -17.45 27.43 -7.20
N GLY A 405 -16.40 26.94 -6.56
CA GLY A 405 -16.53 26.11 -5.37
C GLY A 405 -15.23 26.01 -4.59
N ILE A 406 -15.36 25.59 -3.33
CA ILE A 406 -14.23 25.39 -2.43
C ILE A 406 -14.32 23.98 -1.88
N TYR A 407 -13.25 23.21 -2.04
CA TYR A 407 -13.12 21.88 -1.48
C TYR A 407 -11.89 21.81 -0.58
N ILE A 408 -11.99 21.16 0.58
CA ILE A 408 -10.83 20.93 1.47
C ILE A 408 -10.33 19.52 1.22
N ALA A 409 -9.08 19.41 0.79
CA ALA A 409 -8.44 18.13 0.49
C ALA A 409 -8.27 17.29 1.77
N LYS A 410 -8.96 16.15 1.84
CA LYS A 410 -8.90 15.23 2.99
C LYS A 410 -8.30 13.87 2.68
N GLN A 411 -8.57 13.35 1.48
CA GLN A 411 -8.11 12.03 1.07
C GLN A 411 -7.90 11.95 -0.44
N THR A 412 -7.14 10.93 -0.86
CA THR A 412 -6.89 10.63 -2.27
C THR A 412 -8.10 9.91 -2.86
N GLU A 413 -8.69 10.45 -3.92
CA GLU A 413 -9.88 9.90 -4.56
C GLU A 413 -10.04 10.38 -6.01
N ASN A 414 -10.85 9.67 -6.78
CA ASN A 414 -11.24 10.12 -8.12
C ASN A 414 -12.47 11.02 -8.04
N TYR A 415 -12.55 11.97 -8.96
CA TYR A 415 -13.68 12.88 -9.08
C TYR A 415 -13.93 13.26 -10.53
N HIS A 416 -15.15 13.71 -10.81
CA HIS A 416 -15.50 14.26 -12.11
C HIS A 416 -16.41 15.48 -11.95
N ILE A 417 -16.49 16.31 -13.00
CA ILE A 417 -17.33 17.50 -13.00
C ILE A 417 -18.67 17.13 -13.62
N ARG A 418 -19.76 17.25 -12.84
CA ARG A 418 -21.12 16.96 -13.29
C ARG A 418 -21.89 18.27 -13.43
N ILE A 419 -22.39 18.55 -14.62
CA ILE A 419 -23.11 19.79 -14.94
C ILE A 419 -24.47 19.48 -15.57
N THR A 420 -25.44 20.31 -15.25
CA THR A 420 -26.80 20.26 -15.79
C THR A 420 -27.13 21.62 -16.40
N ASP A 421 -27.56 21.66 -17.66
CA ASP A 421 -27.96 22.91 -18.30
C ASP A 421 -29.35 23.38 -17.85
N ALA A 422 -29.72 24.61 -18.25
CA ALA A 422 -31.03 25.19 -17.96
C ALA A 422 -32.22 24.42 -18.58
N GLU A 423 -31.97 23.57 -19.57
CA GLU A 423 -32.97 22.75 -20.25
C GLU A 423 -33.12 21.35 -19.61
N GLY A 424 -32.26 21.01 -18.65
CA GLY A 424 -32.28 19.76 -17.89
C GLY A 424 -31.40 18.64 -18.46
N PHE A 425 -30.54 18.94 -19.44
CA PHE A 425 -29.58 17.97 -19.98
C PHE A 425 -28.32 17.92 -19.12
N GLU A 426 -27.75 16.72 -18.92
CA GLU A 426 -26.51 16.48 -18.18
C GLU A 426 -25.37 16.09 -19.14
N ASN A 427 -24.11 16.26 -18.69
CA ASN A 427 -22.95 15.73 -19.40
C ASN A 427 -22.82 14.21 -19.18
N ARG A 428 -23.03 13.42 -20.25
CA ARG A 428 -23.21 11.96 -20.19
C ARG A 428 -21.92 11.17 -20.04
N ASP A 429 -20.79 11.74 -20.47
CA ASP A 429 -19.46 11.13 -20.38
C ASP A 429 -18.46 12.08 -19.70
N PRO A 430 -18.56 12.28 -18.38
CA PRO A 430 -17.70 13.20 -17.67
C PRO A 430 -16.27 12.66 -17.58
N ILE A 431 -15.28 13.55 -17.77
CA ILE A 431 -13.87 13.18 -17.66
C ILE A 431 -13.53 12.92 -16.19
N ASN A 432 -12.98 11.74 -15.91
CA ASN A 432 -12.51 11.37 -14.57
C ASN A 432 -11.12 11.95 -14.32
N TYR A 433 -10.96 12.55 -13.15
CA TYR A 433 -9.74 13.14 -12.64
C TYR A 433 -9.36 12.53 -11.29
N THR A 434 -8.09 12.65 -10.90
CA THR A 434 -7.60 12.15 -9.61
C THR A 434 -7.12 13.30 -8.74
N LEU A 435 -7.62 13.33 -7.50
CA LEU A 435 -7.08 14.15 -6.42
C LEU A 435 -6.13 13.27 -5.60
N THR A 436 -4.85 13.61 -5.54
CA THR A 436 -3.85 12.97 -4.68
C THR A 436 -3.52 13.88 -3.51
N VAL A 437 -3.72 13.37 -2.30
CA VAL A 437 -3.49 14.09 -1.04
C VAL A 437 -2.34 13.47 -0.28
N PHE A 438 -1.28 14.24 -0.06
CA PHE A 438 -0.12 13.85 0.75
C PHE A 438 -0.29 14.33 2.18
N LYS A 439 0.15 13.49 3.14
CA LYS A 439 0.20 13.86 4.55
C LYS A 439 1.55 14.48 4.88
N ASP A 440 1.54 15.30 5.90
CA ASP A 440 2.72 15.87 6.51
C ASP A 440 3.59 14.79 7.18
N THR A 441 4.90 14.98 7.15
CA THR A 441 5.85 14.04 7.77
C THR A 441 6.21 14.52 9.17
N PRO A 442 6.20 13.65 10.21
CA PRO A 442 6.65 14.04 11.53
C PRO A 442 8.12 14.49 11.53
N PRO A 443 8.52 15.36 12.48
CA PRO A 443 9.88 15.88 12.55
C PRO A 443 10.89 14.77 12.89
N GLU A 444 12.10 14.89 12.35
CA GLU A 444 13.22 14.00 12.67
C GLU A 444 14.03 14.59 13.84
N ILE A 445 14.20 13.82 14.92
CA ILE A 445 14.85 14.26 16.16
C ILE A 445 16.04 13.35 16.47
N ASN A 446 17.21 13.95 16.70
CA ASN A 446 18.44 13.24 17.04
C ASN A 446 19.09 13.87 18.28
N ILE A 447 19.48 13.03 19.23
CA ILE A 447 20.33 13.44 20.35
C ILE A 447 21.78 13.23 19.88
N ILE A 448 22.53 14.32 19.73
CA ILE A 448 23.92 14.34 19.26
C ILE A 448 24.89 14.03 20.40
N SER A 449 24.60 14.55 21.60
CA SER A 449 25.33 14.26 22.83
C SER A 449 24.32 13.98 23.95
N PRO A 450 24.49 12.90 24.73
CA PRO A 450 25.58 11.92 24.66
C PRO A 450 25.43 10.86 23.55
N ALA A 451 24.22 10.73 22.95
CA ALA A 451 23.90 9.74 21.92
C ALA A 451 24.17 8.26 22.29
N ARG A 452 24.25 7.96 23.60
CA ARG A 452 24.51 6.63 24.16
C ARG A 452 23.96 6.54 25.59
N ASP A 453 23.83 5.32 26.06
CA ASP A 453 23.61 5.04 27.47
C ASP A 453 24.77 5.59 28.30
N THR A 454 24.46 6.28 29.38
CA THR A 454 25.43 7.04 30.17
C THR A 454 25.31 6.69 31.64
N VAL A 455 26.46 6.45 32.27
CA VAL A 455 26.56 6.34 33.73
C VAL A 455 26.73 7.75 34.30
N LEU A 456 25.87 8.12 35.23
CA LEU A 456 25.90 9.42 35.89
C LEU A 456 27.06 9.49 36.87
N ASP A 457 27.72 10.64 36.92
CA ASP A 457 28.66 10.98 37.97
C ASP A 457 27.93 11.61 39.18
N ASN A 458 28.69 11.95 40.22
CA ASN A 458 28.16 12.59 41.43
C ASN A 458 27.59 14.00 41.17
N ALA A 459 27.84 14.61 40.01
CA ALA A 459 27.26 15.92 39.68
C ALA A 459 25.80 15.79 39.23
N MET A 460 25.37 14.61 38.75
CA MET A 460 24.02 14.35 38.22
C MET A 460 23.59 15.32 37.10
N LEU A 461 24.56 15.90 36.39
CA LEU A 461 24.33 16.82 35.28
C LEU A 461 24.61 16.11 33.95
N ILE A 462 23.64 16.15 33.04
CA ILE A 462 23.80 15.66 31.67
C ILE A 462 23.66 16.83 30.70
N GLU A 463 24.65 17.03 29.83
CA GLU A 463 24.51 17.96 28.72
C GLU A 463 23.88 17.25 27.52
N LEU A 464 22.65 17.65 27.19
CA LEU A 464 21.91 17.16 26.03
C LEU A 464 22.08 18.14 24.87
N GLU A 465 22.67 17.67 23.78
CA GLU A 465 22.64 18.37 22.49
C GLU A 465 21.64 17.68 21.58
N VAL A 466 20.60 18.40 21.18
CA VAL A 466 19.50 17.87 20.37
C VAL A 466 19.42 18.63 19.07
N GLU A 467 19.45 17.90 17.97
CA GLU A 467 19.12 18.40 16.64
C GLU A 467 17.75 17.91 16.21
N ALA A 468 16.98 18.80 15.59
CA ALA A 468 15.70 18.45 15.02
C ALA A 468 15.52 19.10 13.65
N SER A 469 14.90 18.37 12.72
CA SER A 469 14.62 18.83 11.37
C SER A 469 13.20 18.48 10.93
N ASP A 470 12.58 19.38 10.17
CA ASP A 470 11.21 19.26 9.67
C ASP A 470 11.03 20.04 8.36
N ASP A 471 10.08 19.64 7.51
CA ASP A 471 9.81 20.28 6.22
C ASP A 471 8.99 21.57 6.35
N TYR A 472 8.04 21.64 7.30
CA TYR A 472 7.23 22.83 7.61
C TYR A 472 7.56 23.48 8.96
N GLY A 473 8.53 22.92 9.65
CA GLY A 473 9.23 23.49 10.79
C GLY A 473 8.72 23.03 12.15
N ILE A 474 9.57 23.29 13.14
CA ILE A 474 9.43 22.74 14.48
C ILE A 474 8.80 23.78 15.41
N GLN A 475 7.75 23.38 16.11
CA GLN A 475 7.03 24.17 17.09
C GLN A 475 7.67 24.06 18.49
N ALA A 476 8.03 22.86 18.91
CA ALA A 476 8.56 22.62 20.26
C ALA A 476 9.44 21.36 20.33
N LEU A 477 10.36 21.35 21.28
CA LEU A 477 11.10 20.17 21.73
C LEU A 477 10.84 19.94 23.22
N GLU A 478 10.60 18.70 23.57
CA GLU A 478 10.32 18.25 24.93
C GLU A 478 11.16 17.00 25.23
N LEU A 479 11.88 17.03 26.36
CA LEU A 479 12.56 15.86 26.90
C LEU A 479 11.54 15.04 27.66
N VAL A 480 11.40 13.77 27.30
CA VAL A 480 10.52 12.83 27.98
C VAL A 480 11.39 11.82 28.69
N TYR A 481 11.09 11.55 29.96
CA TYR A 481 11.80 10.55 30.74
C TYR A 481 10.86 9.71 31.59
N ARG A 482 11.36 8.55 31.99
CA ARG A 482 10.70 7.63 32.92
C ARG A 482 11.76 6.84 33.69
N VAL A 483 11.60 6.73 35.00
CA VAL A 483 12.39 5.80 35.82
C VAL A 483 11.88 4.39 35.55
N GLU A 484 12.77 3.43 35.25
CA GLU A 484 12.40 2.04 34.99
C GLU A 484 11.95 1.33 36.29
N ALA A 485 10.73 1.66 36.73
CA ALA A 485 9.98 0.97 37.77
C ALA A 485 8.56 0.67 37.26
N GLU A 486 7.95 -0.42 37.74
CA GLU A 486 6.63 -0.87 37.29
C GLU A 486 5.54 0.13 37.67
N GLY A 487 5.01 0.86 36.68
CA GLY A 487 3.83 1.73 36.85
C GLY A 487 4.10 3.23 36.85
N VAL A 488 5.33 3.67 36.56
CA VAL A 488 5.68 5.10 36.51
C VAL A 488 5.24 5.75 35.18
N GLU A 489 4.53 6.87 35.27
CA GLU A 489 4.12 7.68 34.10
C GLU A 489 5.32 8.38 33.45
N GLU A 490 5.24 8.59 32.13
CA GLU A 490 6.22 9.41 31.41
C GLU A 490 6.08 10.88 31.83
N MET A 491 7.20 11.51 32.18
CA MET A 491 7.27 12.92 32.57
C MET A 491 7.89 13.73 31.44
N ASN A 492 7.34 14.93 31.20
CA ASN A 492 7.78 15.81 30.11
C ASN A 492 8.41 17.08 30.66
N ILE A 493 9.63 17.39 30.19
CA ILE A 493 10.35 18.63 30.45
C ILE A 493 10.40 19.45 29.15
N PRO A 494 9.79 20.63 29.09
CA PRO A 494 9.88 21.48 27.90
C PRO A 494 11.30 22.02 27.72
N LEU A 495 11.98 21.63 26.63
CA LEU A 495 13.32 22.12 26.32
C LEU A 495 13.25 23.50 25.67
N LYS A 496 12.45 23.61 24.61
CA LYS A 496 12.25 24.87 23.91
C LYS A 496 10.92 24.87 23.17
N ARG A 497 10.24 26.01 23.23
CA ARG A 497 9.06 26.30 22.42
C ARG A 497 9.34 27.52 21.54
N TRP A 498 8.97 27.43 20.27
CA TRP A 498 9.06 28.51 19.30
C TRP A 498 7.64 28.98 18.95
N ASP A 499 6.90 29.49 19.92
CA ASP A 499 5.58 30.07 19.70
C ASP A 499 5.64 31.60 19.47
N GLY A 500 4.72 32.11 18.65
CA GLY A 500 4.56 33.54 18.40
C GLY A 500 3.98 33.85 17.03
N GLN A 501 3.08 34.84 16.96
CA GLN A 501 2.38 35.27 15.73
C GLN A 501 3.31 35.73 14.58
N ASN A 502 4.62 35.89 14.83
CA ASN A 502 5.65 36.30 13.88
C ASN A 502 6.99 35.55 14.05
N ALA A 503 7.00 34.40 14.74
CA ALA A 503 8.23 33.61 14.85
C ALA A 503 8.62 33.07 13.46
N PRO A 504 9.89 33.21 13.01
CA PRO A 504 10.31 32.62 11.75
C PRO A 504 10.21 31.10 11.84
N VAL A 505 9.65 30.46 10.81
CA VAL A 505 9.57 28.99 10.72
C VAL A 505 10.98 28.43 10.69
N ARG A 506 11.25 27.47 11.58
CA ARG A 506 12.54 26.82 11.73
C ARG A 506 12.44 25.39 11.25
N ARG A 507 12.96 25.13 10.05
CA ARG A 507 13.07 23.78 9.48
C ARG A 507 14.17 22.94 10.12
N SER A 508 15.12 23.58 10.80
CA SER A 508 16.16 22.89 11.56
C SER A 508 16.52 23.72 12.78
N VAL A 509 16.69 23.05 13.91
CA VAL A 509 17.07 23.65 15.20
C VAL A 509 18.09 22.75 15.89
N SER A 510 19.01 23.38 16.61
CA SER A 510 19.89 22.72 17.58
C SER A 510 19.67 23.37 18.94
N VAL A 511 19.52 22.55 19.98
CA VAL A 511 19.28 22.98 21.36
C VAL A 511 20.26 22.24 22.27
N VAL A 512 21.02 23.01 23.04
CA VAL A 512 21.83 22.50 24.16
C VAL A 512 21.04 22.73 25.44
N TYR A 513 20.88 21.67 26.23
CA TYR A 513 20.16 21.70 27.50
C TYR A 513 20.96 20.92 28.55
N THR A 514 21.36 21.59 29.62
CA THR A 514 21.95 20.93 30.79
C THR A 514 20.82 20.44 31.68
N TRP A 515 20.65 19.12 31.73
CA TRP A 515 19.66 18.46 32.55
C TRP A 515 20.24 18.13 33.92
N ASP A 516 19.64 18.73 34.95
CA ASP A 516 19.84 18.35 36.35
C ASP A 516 18.90 17.20 36.72
N VAL A 517 19.47 16.03 36.96
CA VAL A 517 18.76 14.78 37.24
C VAL A 517 18.51 14.62 38.75
N ASP A 518 19.24 15.34 39.60
CA ASP A 518 19.13 15.24 41.07
C ASP A 518 17.70 15.41 41.61
N PRO A 519 16.88 16.38 41.13
CA PRO A 519 15.50 16.56 41.61
C PRO A 519 14.56 15.38 41.33
N ILE A 520 14.94 14.46 40.45
CA ILE A 520 14.15 13.26 40.13
C ILE A 520 14.22 12.25 41.27
N GLY A 521 15.26 12.32 42.12
CA GLY A 521 15.42 11.44 43.27
C GLY A 521 15.69 9.98 42.89
N ILE A 522 16.47 9.77 41.83
CA ILE A 522 16.91 8.43 41.43
C ILE A 522 17.82 7.84 42.52
N PHE A 523 17.55 6.59 42.92
CA PHE A 523 18.40 5.89 43.87
C PHE A 523 19.59 5.26 43.12
N PRO A 524 20.75 5.07 43.79
CA PRO A 524 21.85 4.35 43.18
C PRO A 524 21.42 2.95 42.73
N GLY A 525 21.91 2.53 41.55
CA GLY A 525 21.52 1.31 40.85
C GLY A 525 20.24 1.42 40.00
N GLU A 526 19.47 2.51 40.10
CA GLU A 526 18.29 2.72 39.26
C GLU A 526 18.66 3.20 37.84
N VAL A 527 17.80 2.84 36.89
CA VAL A 527 17.93 3.20 35.48
C VAL A 527 16.78 4.11 35.10
N LEU A 528 17.11 5.23 34.46
CA LEU A 528 16.17 6.19 33.91
C LEU A 528 16.27 6.14 32.38
N ALA A 529 15.15 5.94 31.70
CA ALA A 529 15.06 6.00 30.25
C ALA A 529 14.60 7.39 29.83
N TYR A 530 15.21 7.96 28.79
CA TYR A 530 14.82 9.25 28.23
C TYR A 530 14.90 9.28 26.70
N TYR A 531 14.07 10.13 26.10
CA TYR A 531 14.11 10.48 24.69
C TYR A 531 13.63 11.91 24.52
N VAL A 532 13.91 12.53 23.37
CA VAL A 532 13.39 13.86 23.06
C VAL A 532 12.32 13.71 21.99
N GLN A 533 11.19 14.37 22.20
CA GLN A 533 10.14 14.49 21.19
C GLN A 533 10.08 15.91 20.65
N GLY A 534 9.78 16.02 19.36
CA GLY A 534 9.53 17.28 18.70
C GLY A 534 8.12 17.34 18.14
N LEU A 535 7.52 18.51 18.24
CA LEU A 535 6.21 18.82 17.67
C LEU A 535 6.43 19.74 16.48
N ASP A 536 5.78 19.45 15.36
CA ASP A 536 5.76 20.32 14.18
C ASP A 536 4.74 21.46 14.32
N ASN A 537 4.57 22.23 13.24
CA ASN A 537 3.61 23.32 13.17
C ASN A 537 2.19 22.92 12.69
N ASP A 538 1.91 21.64 12.41
CA ASP A 538 0.62 21.20 11.87
C ASP A 538 -0.51 21.54 12.86
N ASN A 539 -1.37 22.46 12.45
CA ASN A 539 -2.54 22.88 13.21
C ASN A 539 -3.87 22.44 12.55
N VAL A 540 -3.80 21.67 11.47
CA VAL A 540 -4.95 21.13 10.75
C VAL A 540 -5.29 19.75 11.29
N SER A 541 -4.31 18.85 11.39
CA SER A 541 -4.46 17.51 11.98
C SER A 541 -4.29 17.51 13.50
N GLY A 542 -3.62 18.56 14.01
CA GLY A 542 -2.89 18.53 15.28
C GLY A 542 -1.40 18.27 15.01
N PRO A 543 -0.49 18.73 15.88
CA PRO A 543 0.94 18.64 15.61
C PRO A 543 1.41 17.19 15.47
N ASN A 544 2.17 16.88 14.43
CA ASN A 544 2.82 15.58 14.32
C ASN A 544 3.98 15.52 15.31
N ILE A 545 4.16 14.34 15.91
CA ILE A 545 5.16 14.11 16.96
C ILE A 545 6.27 13.22 16.39
N GLY A 546 7.47 13.76 16.32
CA GLY A 546 8.71 13.05 16.06
C GLY A 546 9.39 12.66 17.36
N LYS A 547 10.05 11.51 17.42
CA LYS A 547 10.77 11.04 18.62
C LYS A 547 12.19 10.62 18.27
N SER A 548 13.14 10.93 19.14
CA SER A 548 14.51 10.42 19.06
C SER A 548 14.58 8.95 19.49
N PRO A 549 15.71 8.27 19.24
CA PRO A 549 16.05 7.05 19.97
C PRO A 549 15.98 7.28 21.49
N THR A 550 15.63 6.23 22.21
CA THR A 550 15.64 6.22 23.68
C THR A 550 17.02 5.82 24.18
N TYR A 551 17.52 6.55 25.18
CA TYR A 551 18.76 6.27 25.88
C TYR A 551 18.49 6.10 27.37
N THR A 552 19.45 5.50 28.07
CA THR A 552 19.37 5.30 29.51
C THR A 552 20.44 6.08 30.27
N LEU A 553 20.06 6.55 31.45
CA LEU A 553 20.94 7.07 32.48
C LEU A 553 20.93 6.10 33.64
N ARG A 554 22.10 5.70 34.13
CA ARG A 554 22.23 4.87 35.32
C ARG A 554 23.07 5.60 36.35
N PHE A 555 22.59 5.68 37.58
CA PHE A 555 23.39 6.18 38.68
C PHE A 555 24.07 4.98 39.37
N PRO A 556 25.41 4.87 39.37
CA PRO A 556 26.10 3.72 39.96
C PRO A 556 25.95 3.70 41.48
N SER A 557 25.92 2.52 42.08
CA SER A 557 25.92 2.41 43.54
C SER A 557 27.31 2.72 44.12
N LEU A 558 27.35 3.18 45.37
CA LEU A 558 28.62 3.41 46.05
C LEU A 558 29.46 2.12 46.12
N SER A 559 28.80 0.97 46.23
CA SER A 559 29.43 -0.35 46.16
C SER A 559 30.06 -0.65 44.81
N GLU A 560 29.38 -0.33 43.71
CA GLU A 560 29.92 -0.48 42.35
C GLU A 560 31.15 0.40 42.12
N LEU A 561 31.13 1.64 42.62
CA LEU A 561 32.27 2.56 42.54
C LEU A 561 33.47 2.07 43.38
N TYR A 562 33.24 1.49 44.56
CA TYR A 562 34.32 0.88 45.33
C TYR A 562 34.85 -0.40 44.69
N GLU A 563 33.99 -1.19 44.05
CA GLU A 563 34.38 -2.44 43.37
C GLU A 563 35.17 -2.18 42.09
N SER A 564 34.87 -1.10 41.33
CA SER A 564 35.67 -0.70 40.16
C SER A 564 37.11 -0.39 40.60
N VAL A 565 37.26 0.46 41.61
CA VAL A 565 38.56 0.82 42.16
C VAL A 565 39.28 -0.40 42.74
N ALA A 566 38.59 -1.25 43.52
CA ALA A 566 39.19 -2.44 44.11
C ALA A 566 39.72 -3.42 43.04
N THR A 567 39.03 -3.54 41.90
CA THR A 567 39.45 -4.41 40.79
C THR A 567 40.74 -3.90 40.13
N GLU A 568 40.87 -2.58 39.95
CA GLU A 568 42.09 -1.96 39.45
C GLU A 568 43.25 -2.18 40.43
N GLN A 569 42.97 -1.97 41.72
CA GLN A 569 43.95 -2.14 42.78
C GLN A 569 44.42 -3.59 42.97
N GLU A 570 43.55 -4.59 42.80
CA GLU A 570 43.96 -6.00 42.85
C GLU A 570 44.94 -6.33 41.70
N THR A 571 44.77 -5.68 40.55
CA THR A 571 45.67 -5.83 39.41
C THR A 571 47.02 -5.15 39.67
N GLU A 572 47.00 -3.96 40.24
CA GLU A 572 48.20 -3.23 40.65
C GLU A 572 48.98 -3.96 41.76
N GLN A 573 48.29 -4.50 42.77
CA GLN A 573 48.88 -5.27 43.84
C GLN A 573 49.63 -6.48 43.27
N ARG A 574 48.97 -7.28 42.43
CA ARG A 574 49.60 -8.42 41.76
C ARG A 574 50.79 -8.00 40.91
N GLY A 575 50.68 -6.88 40.18
CA GLY A 575 51.78 -6.31 39.41
C GLY A 575 52.97 -5.90 40.28
N LEU A 576 52.73 -5.32 41.46
CA LEU A 576 53.77 -4.94 42.41
C LEU A 576 54.44 -6.17 43.04
N GLU A 577 53.68 -7.21 43.39
CA GLU A 577 54.21 -8.47 43.91
C GLU A 577 55.11 -9.16 42.89
N GLU A 578 54.66 -9.28 41.64
CA GLU A 578 55.45 -9.86 40.55
C GLU A 578 56.75 -9.08 40.35
N LEU A 579 56.69 -7.75 40.41
CA LEU A 579 57.85 -6.88 40.27
C LEU A 579 58.85 -7.05 41.42
N VAL A 580 58.38 -7.17 42.67
CA VAL A 580 59.23 -7.47 43.84
C VAL A 580 59.92 -8.83 43.67
N ASP A 581 59.18 -9.87 43.30
CA ASP A 581 59.72 -11.21 43.13
C ASP A 581 60.74 -11.29 41.99
N GLU A 582 60.43 -10.69 40.84
CA GLU A 582 61.33 -10.64 39.68
C GLU A 582 62.62 -9.88 39.99
N GLN A 583 62.50 -8.80 40.76
CA GLN A 583 63.63 -8.02 41.23
C GLN A 583 64.49 -8.79 42.25
N ALA A 584 63.87 -9.55 43.15
CA ALA A 584 64.58 -10.41 44.10
C ALA A 584 65.36 -11.52 43.38
N ASP A 585 64.73 -12.18 42.40
CA ASP A 585 65.37 -13.21 41.56
C ASP A 585 66.55 -12.63 40.79
N THR A 586 66.37 -11.46 40.16
CA THR A 586 67.43 -10.79 39.41
C THR A 586 68.60 -10.38 40.31
N THR A 587 68.32 -9.90 41.52
CA THR A 587 69.33 -9.59 42.53
C THR A 587 70.13 -10.85 42.92
N GLY A 588 69.45 -11.98 43.12
CA GLY A 588 70.09 -13.27 43.40
C GLY A 588 71.00 -13.78 42.28
N LEU A 589 70.61 -13.54 41.02
CA LEU A 589 71.44 -13.86 39.85
C LEU A 589 72.72 -13.02 39.83
N ILE A 590 72.62 -11.72 40.10
CA ILE A 590 73.77 -10.80 40.16
C ILE A 590 74.73 -11.19 41.29
N ASP A 591 74.23 -11.52 42.48
CA ASP A 591 75.08 -11.97 43.60
C ASP A 591 75.83 -13.28 43.25
N THR A 592 75.14 -14.21 42.58
CA THR A 592 75.74 -15.46 42.10
C THR A 592 76.88 -15.20 41.11
N LEU A 593 76.68 -14.27 40.16
CA LEU A 593 77.69 -13.85 39.19
C LEU A 593 78.86 -13.13 39.88
N LEU A 594 78.58 -12.22 40.80
CA LEU A 594 79.57 -11.48 41.57
C LEU A 594 80.47 -12.42 42.40
N GLY A 595 79.89 -13.47 43.01
CA GLY A 595 80.62 -14.50 43.73
C GLY A 595 81.61 -15.29 42.86
N LYS A 596 81.28 -15.54 41.59
CA LYS A 596 82.17 -16.22 40.62
C LYS A 596 83.32 -15.31 40.17
N VAL A 597 83.00 -14.04 39.86
CA VAL A 597 83.99 -13.03 39.45
C VAL A 597 85.01 -12.77 40.58
N ARG A 598 84.55 -12.62 41.83
CA ARG A 598 85.42 -12.42 43.02
C ARG A 598 86.37 -13.60 43.27
N LYS A 599 85.94 -14.83 42.98
CA LYS A 599 86.79 -16.04 43.06
C LYS A 599 87.77 -16.18 41.89
N ARG A 600 87.81 -15.20 40.97
CA ARG A 600 88.65 -15.18 39.75
C ARG A 600 88.45 -16.41 38.87
N GLN A 601 87.24 -16.94 38.83
CA GLN A 601 86.89 -17.99 37.87
C GLN A 601 86.68 -17.33 36.51
N GLU A 602 87.20 -17.94 35.45
CA GLU A 602 86.86 -17.52 34.09
C GLU A 602 85.36 -17.75 33.87
N LEU A 603 84.69 -16.73 33.33
CA LEU A 603 83.28 -16.80 33.01
C LEU A 603 83.06 -17.87 31.94
N THR A 604 82.12 -18.77 32.19
CA THR A 604 81.72 -19.78 31.21
C THR A 604 80.69 -19.21 30.24
N PHE A 605 80.48 -19.86 29.09
CA PHE A 605 79.38 -19.51 28.17
C PHE A 605 78.00 -19.50 28.87
N THR A 606 77.83 -20.34 29.89
CA THR A 606 76.61 -20.37 30.71
C THR A 606 76.44 -19.09 31.55
N ASP A 607 77.54 -18.49 32.01
CA ASP A 607 77.54 -17.23 32.76
C ASP A 607 77.26 -16.02 31.86
N GLU A 608 77.75 -16.04 30.61
CA GLU A 608 77.43 -15.02 29.58
C GLU A 608 75.93 -14.96 29.28
N ASN A 609 75.27 -16.12 29.17
CA ASN A 609 73.82 -16.17 28.99
C ASN A 609 73.06 -15.66 30.22
N LEU A 610 73.51 -15.99 31.44
CA LEU A 610 72.92 -15.44 32.68
C LEU A 610 73.05 -13.92 32.75
N MET A 611 74.17 -13.35 32.27
CA MET A 611 74.35 -11.90 32.20
C MET A 611 73.43 -11.24 31.18
N GLN A 612 73.18 -11.87 30.02
CA GLN A 612 72.18 -11.38 29.07
C GLN A 612 70.78 -11.43 29.68
N GLN A 613 70.45 -12.51 30.36
CA GLN A 613 69.17 -12.67 31.05
C GLN A 613 68.96 -11.55 32.10
N VAL A 614 69.95 -11.24 32.94
CA VAL A 614 69.86 -10.13 33.90
C VAL A 614 69.55 -8.78 33.22
N LEU A 615 70.18 -8.48 32.09
CA LEU A 615 69.92 -7.23 31.36
C LEU A 615 68.53 -7.20 30.74
N GLU A 616 68.04 -8.34 30.24
CA GLU A 616 66.68 -8.47 29.70
C GLU A 616 65.62 -8.37 30.81
N ASP A 617 65.82 -9.06 31.94
CA ASP A 617 64.95 -9.03 33.10
C ASP A 617 64.88 -7.61 33.67
N GLN A 618 66.01 -6.89 33.81
CA GLN A 618 66.03 -5.49 34.25
C GLN A 618 65.26 -4.54 33.32
N LYS A 619 65.35 -4.76 32.00
CA LYS A 619 64.57 -3.98 31.04
C LYS A 619 63.08 -4.26 31.16
N ARG A 620 62.69 -5.51 31.43
CA ARG A 620 61.29 -5.90 31.66
C ARG A 620 60.77 -5.28 32.95
N ILE A 621 61.52 -5.39 34.06
CA ILE A 621 61.20 -4.76 35.35
C ILE A 621 60.99 -3.25 35.17
N GLU A 622 61.86 -2.53 34.45
CA GLU A 622 61.68 -1.10 34.19
C GLU A 622 60.38 -0.79 33.43
N GLN A 623 60.01 -1.62 32.45
CA GLN A 623 58.78 -1.46 31.67
C GLN A 623 57.53 -1.73 32.51
N THR A 624 57.52 -2.84 33.27
CA THR A 624 56.42 -3.21 34.18
C THR A 624 56.24 -2.15 35.25
N ALA A 625 57.33 -1.66 35.85
CA ALA A 625 57.30 -0.62 36.87
C ALA A 625 56.72 0.70 36.33
N LYS A 626 57.06 1.11 35.10
CA LYS A 626 56.48 2.29 34.47
C LYS A 626 54.99 2.15 34.20
N GLN A 627 54.59 0.99 33.68
CA GLN A 627 53.18 0.71 33.42
C GLN A 627 52.38 0.76 34.72
N LEU A 628 52.87 0.12 35.77
CA LEU A 628 52.24 0.14 37.09
C LEU A 628 52.12 1.58 37.64
N ILE A 629 53.16 2.42 37.52
CA ILE A 629 53.09 3.83 37.94
C ILE A 629 52.00 4.60 37.17
N ASP A 630 51.84 4.35 35.86
CA ASP A 630 50.84 5.01 35.04
C ASP A 630 49.41 4.52 35.36
N ASP A 631 49.24 3.22 35.62
CA ASP A 631 47.98 2.65 36.10
C ASP A 631 47.60 3.30 37.44
N MET A 632 48.55 3.37 38.38
CA MET A 632 48.36 4.04 39.68
C MET A 632 48.02 5.54 39.53
N LYS A 633 48.48 6.24 38.48
CA LYS A 633 48.07 7.64 38.23
C LYS A 633 46.60 7.74 37.85
N GLU A 634 46.11 6.83 37.02
CA GLU A 634 44.71 6.85 36.59
C GLU A 634 43.79 6.47 37.74
N THR A 635 44.13 5.42 38.50
CA THR A 635 43.40 5.01 39.72
C THR A 635 43.32 6.16 40.73
N ALA A 636 44.43 6.89 40.97
CA ALA A 636 44.45 8.05 41.87
C ALA A 636 43.49 9.16 41.42
N LYS A 637 43.40 9.38 40.10
CA LYS A 637 42.53 10.38 39.49
C LYS A 637 41.07 9.98 39.57
N GLU A 638 40.74 8.70 39.38
CA GLU A 638 39.38 8.18 39.58
C GLU A 638 38.93 8.34 41.04
N MET A 639 39.79 8.00 42.00
CA MET A 639 39.51 8.20 43.43
C MET A 639 39.23 9.67 43.77
N GLU A 640 40.01 10.61 43.21
CA GLU A 640 39.84 12.05 43.43
C GLU A 640 38.56 12.59 42.80
N GLN A 641 38.27 12.21 41.55
CA GLN A 641 37.07 12.66 40.82
C GLN A 641 35.78 12.22 41.51
N ASN A 642 35.74 10.97 41.96
CA ASN A 642 34.56 10.39 42.59
C ASN A 642 34.47 10.67 44.10
N GLN A 643 35.49 11.30 44.69
CA GLN A 643 35.57 11.61 46.14
C GLN A 643 35.29 10.39 47.04
N LEU A 644 35.67 9.20 46.58
CA LEU A 644 35.35 7.92 47.24
C LEU A 644 36.08 7.77 48.57
N PHE A 645 37.27 8.35 48.67
CA PHE A 645 38.16 8.22 49.81
C PHE A 645 38.57 9.59 50.37
N ASP A 646 38.99 9.58 51.63
CA ASP A 646 39.42 10.76 52.35
C ASP A 646 40.74 11.27 51.81
N THR A 647 40.98 12.58 51.98
CA THR A 647 42.20 13.23 51.48
C THR A 647 43.48 12.59 52.01
N GLU A 648 43.46 12.02 53.22
CA GLU A 648 44.60 11.29 53.79
C GLU A 648 44.94 10.03 52.98
N THR A 649 43.93 9.26 52.59
CA THR A 649 44.07 8.03 51.82
C THR A 649 44.64 8.33 50.42
N ILE A 650 44.11 9.36 49.76
CA ILE A 650 44.61 9.84 48.46
C ILE A 650 46.07 10.30 48.57
N GLN A 651 46.43 11.02 49.64
CA GLN A 651 47.81 11.46 49.86
C GLN A 651 48.78 10.29 50.07
N LYS A 652 48.39 9.25 50.83
CA LYS A 652 49.21 8.05 51.01
C LYS A 652 49.41 7.31 49.68
N TYR A 653 48.37 7.25 48.86
CA TYR A 653 48.44 6.67 47.53
C TYR A 653 49.38 7.44 46.59
N GLN A 654 49.39 8.78 46.67
CA GLN A 654 50.38 9.61 45.98
C GLN A 654 51.79 9.45 46.56
N GLU A 655 51.97 9.28 47.87
CA GLU A 655 53.27 8.97 48.47
C GLU A 655 53.83 7.65 47.94
N LEU A 656 52.99 6.62 47.86
CA LEU A 656 53.31 5.33 47.29
C LEU A 656 53.75 5.43 45.81
N GLN A 657 53.03 6.19 45.00
CA GLN A 657 53.45 6.51 43.63
C GLN A 657 54.83 7.17 43.59
N ASN A 658 55.07 8.16 44.46
CA ASN A 658 56.36 8.84 44.54
C ASN A 658 57.48 7.89 44.95
N LEU A 659 57.22 6.92 45.85
CA LEU A 659 58.20 5.88 46.22
C LEU A 659 58.55 5.01 45.02
N MET A 660 57.56 4.59 44.22
CA MET A 660 57.78 3.81 43.01
C MET A 660 58.57 4.59 41.93
N GLU A 661 58.27 5.87 41.75
CA GLU A 661 58.99 6.73 40.82
C GLU A 661 60.43 6.99 41.26
N GLN A 662 60.65 7.22 42.56
CA GLN A 662 61.99 7.33 43.14
C GLN A 662 62.79 6.04 42.98
N ALA A 663 62.13 4.89 43.05
CA ALA A 663 62.75 3.59 42.87
C ALA A 663 63.30 3.41 41.44
N LEU A 664 62.62 3.95 40.43
CA LEU A 664 63.08 4.01 39.03
C LEU A 664 64.00 5.20 38.70
N SER A 665 64.75 5.70 39.69
CA SER A 665 65.58 6.90 39.53
C SER A 665 66.57 6.84 38.36
N GLU A 666 66.93 8.02 37.82
CA GLU A 666 67.97 8.15 36.79
C GLU A 666 69.33 7.61 37.26
N GLU A 667 69.59 7.61 38.57
CA GLU A 667 70.79 7.01 39.16
C GLU A 667 70.83 5.49 38.95
N HIS A 668 69.71 4.81 39.21
CA HIS A 668 69.57 3.38 38.98
C HIS A 668 69.78 3.01 37.49
N LYS A 669 69.18 3.79 36.57
CA LYS A 669 69.36 3.61 35.12
C LYS A 669 70.81 3.79 34.68
N GLU A 670 71.51 4.77 35.24
CA GLU A 670 72.92 5.01 34.92
C GLU A 670 73.81 3.87 35.42
N ILE A 671 73.52 3.29 36.58
CA ILE A 671 74.23 2.12 37.11
C ILE A 671 74.04 0.90 36.19
N LEU A 672 72.81 0.66 35.71
CA LEU A 672 72.53 -0.40 34.72
C LEU A 672 73.22 -0.17 33.38
N ARG A 673 73.29 1.08 32.91
CA ARG A 673 74.01 1.46 31.68
C ARG A 673 75.51 1.18 31.83
N LYS A 674 76.11 1.57 32.95
CA LYS A 674 77.51 1.28 33.29
C LYS A 674 77.76 -0.22 33.40
N LEU A 675 76.82 -0.99 33.95
CA LEU A 675 76.89 -2.44 34.01
C LEU A 675 76.96 -3.04 32.60
N SER A 676 76.04 -2.68 31.71
CA SER A 676 76.03 -3.12 30.31
C SER A 676 77.33 -2.74 29.57
N GLU A 677 77.83 -1.51 29.76
CA GLU A 677 79.10 -1.07 29.18
C GLU A 677 80.31 -1.83 29.73
N ALA A 678 80.37 -2.06 31.03
CA ALA A 678 81.46 -2.81 31.67
C ALA A 678 81.48 -4.27 31.22
N LEU A 679 80.29 -4.86 31.03
CA LEU A 679 80.13 -6.21 30.49
C LEU A 679 80.64 -6.34 29.05
N SER A 680 80.50 -5.30 28.23
CA SER A 680 81.05 -5.30 26.86
C SER A 680 82.59 -5.24 26.79
N LYS A 681 83.26 -4.88 27.90
CA LYS A 681 84.73 -4.75 27.99
C LYS A 681 85.34 -6.01 28.59
N GLN A 682 86.48 -6.47 28.06
CA GLN A 682 87.21 -7.66 28.55
C GLN A 682 88.01 -7.45 29.87
N GLN A 683 87.82 -6.33 30.57
CA GLN A 683 88.60 -6.01 31.76
C GLN A 683 87.88 -6.47 33.04
N MET A 684 88.35 -7.58 33.62
CA MET A 684 87.76 -8.21 34.82
C MET A 684 87.59 -7.25 36.02
N GLN A 685 88.51 -6.30 36.20
CA GLN A 685 88.47 -5.36 37.32
C GLN A 685 87.34 -4.31 37.18
N ASP A 686 87.00 -3.94 35.94
CA ASP A 686 85.91 -3.01 35.68
C ASP A 686 84.55 -3.72 35.76
N GLN A 687 84.48 -4.99 35.33
CA GLN A 687 83.31 -5.84 35.49
C GLN A 687 82.96 -6.08 36.97
N GLU A 688 83.95 -6.41 37.81
CA GLU A 688 83.73 -6.62 39.25
C GLU A 688 83.20 -5.36 39.94
N ARG A 689 83.74 -4.19 39.60
CA ARG A 689 83.30 -2.90 40.14
C ARG A 689 81.87 -2.57 39.73
N ALA A 690 81.57 -2.66 38.44
CA ALA A 690 80.24 -2.37 37.92
C ALA A 690 79.19 -3.35 38.46
N MET A 691 79.51 -4.64 38.59
CA MET A 691 78.65 -5.65 39.21
C MET A 691 78.41 -5.37 40.71
N THR A 692 79.43 -4.90 41.43
CA THR A 692 79.27 -4.55 42.86
C THR A 692 78.38 -3.31 43.03
N GLU A 693 78.59 -2.27 42.22
CA GLU A 693 77.77 -1.04 42.21
C GLU A 693 76.33 -1.36 41.81
N ALA A 694 76.13 -2.21 40.79
CA ALA A 694 74.83 -2.70 40.39
C ALA A 694 74.14 -3.51 41.49
N ASN A 695 74.81 -4.51 42.09
CA ASN A 695 74.21 -5.32 43.14
C ASN A 695 73.70 -4.47 44.32
N LEU A 696 74.50 -3.49 44.76
CA LEU A 696 74.09 -2.57 45.83
C LEU A 696 72.86 -1.74 45.43
N SER A 697 72.83 -1.24 44.19
CA SER A 697 71.67 -0.51 43.67
C SER A 697 70.43 -1.39 43.56
N GLN A 698 70.58 -2.66 43.17
CA GLN A 698 69.49 -3.62 43.08
C GLN A 698 68.91 -3.98 44.45
N GLU A 699 69.76 -4.16 45.47
CA GLU A 699 69.32 -4.37 46.86
C GLU A 699 68.54 -3.16 47.39
N GLN A 700 69.00 -1.94 47.09
CA GLN A 700 68.29 -0.71 47.47
C GLN A 700 66.94 -0.59 46.75
N PHE A 701 66.90 -0.92 45.46
CA PHE A 701 65.68 -0.91 44.68
C PHE A 701 64.67 -1.94 45.22
N LEU A 702 65.12 -3.17 45.49
CA LEU A 702 64.29 -4.21 46.11
C LEU A 702 63.71 -3.75 47.46
N GLN A 703 64.52 -3.15 48.33
CA GLN A 703 64.04 -2.62 49.62
C GLN A 703 62.99 -1.51 49.47
N GLN A 704 63.11 -0.67 48.43
CA GLN A 704 62.12 0.36 48.15
C GLN A 704 60.80 -0.24 47.64
N LEU A 705 60.86 -1.29 46.82
CA LEU A 705 59.70 -2.02 46.34
C LEU A 705 59.00 -2.79 47.47
N GLU A 706 59.76 -3.45 48.36
CA GLU A 706 59.21 -4.10 49.56
C GLU A 706 58.51 -3.09 50.48
N ARG A 707 59.09 -1.90 50.64
CA ARG A 707 58.46 -0.81 51.38
C ARG A 707 57.21 -0.29 50.68
N ALA A 708 57.24 -0.14 49.35
CA ALA A 708 56.09 0.24 48.56
C ALA A 708 54.96 -0.79 48.69
N LYS A 709 55.28 -2.10 48.61
CA LYS A 709 54.34 -3.20 48.83
C LYS A 709 53.69 -3.11 50.21
N SER A 710 54.49 -2.96 51.26
CA SER A 710 53.97 -2.83 52.62
C SER A 710 53.08 -1.60 52.81
N LEU A 711 53.43 -0.47 52.19
CA LEU A 711 52.60 0.73 52.21
C LEU A 711 51.30 0.53 51.41
N TYR A 712 51.36 -0.14 50.26
CA TYR A 712 50.19 -0.49 49.44
C TYR A 712 49.20 -1.34 50.24
N GLU A 713 49.67 -2.42 50.88
CA GLU A 713 48.86 -3.27 51.75
C GLU A 713 48.19 -2.48 52.90
N GLN A 714 48.90 -1.53 53.50
CA GLN A 714 48.33 -0.66 54.54
C GLN A 714 47.25 0.28 53.98
N ILE A 715 47.44 0.81 52.77
CA ILE A 715 46.49 1.69 52.11
C ILE A 715 45.22 0.91 51.75
N LEU A 716 45.34 -0.28 51.17
CA LEU A 716 44.21 -1.16 50.86
C LEU A 716 43.36 -1.41 52.10
N LEU A 717 44.01 -1.77 53.21
CA LEU A 717 43.34 -2.06 54.45
C LEU A 717 42.57 -0.84 55.00
N GLN A 718 43.18 0.34 54.92
CA GLN A 718 42.54 1.59 55.30
C GLN A 718 41.35 1.92 54.38
N GLN A 719 41.50 1.71 53.08
CA GLN A 719 40.45 1.94 52.09
C GLN A 719 39.25 1.02 52.28
N GLU A 720 39.46 -0.27 52.56
CA GLU A 720 38.38 -1.21 52.79
C GLU A 720 37.56 -0.84 54.04
N LEU A 721 38.21 -0.36 55.10
CA LEU A 721 37.53 0.20 56.27
C LEU A 721 36.72 1.44 55.93
N GLU A 722 37.34 2.36 55.18
CA GLU A 722 36.73 3.63 54.84
C GLU A 722 35.51 3.41 53.92
N ALA A 723 35.64 2.52 52.93
CA ALA A 723 34.57 2.10 52.05
C ALA A 723 33.42 1.47 52.86
N ALA A 724 33.73 0.55 53.78
CA ALA A 724 32.70 -0.06 54.62
C ALA A 724 32.00 0.96 55.53
N ALA A 725 32.74 1.93 56.08
CA ALA A 725 32.17 3.00 56.91
C ALA A 725 31.27 3.94 56.09
N LYS A 726 31.70 4.36 54.90
CA LYS A 726 30.90 5.22 54.01
C LYS A 726 29.69 4.49 53.45
N GLN A 727 29.82 3.20 53.11
CA GLN A 727 28.68 2.34 52.74
C GLN A 727 27.67 2.22 53.88
N ALA A 728 28.13 1.98 55.12
CA ALA A 728 27.23 1.93 56.29
C ALA A 728 26.48 3.24 56.50
N GLN A 729 27.17 4.38 56.34
CA GLN A 729 26.55 5.70 56.44
C GLN A 729 25.52 5.93 55.33
N ALA A 730 25.87 5.60 54.08
CA ALA A 730 24.97 5.75 52.93
C ALA A 730 23.70 4.91 53.09
N LEU A 731 23.83 3.65 53.52
CA LEU A 731 22.68 2.78 53.82
C LEU A 731 21.82 3.34 54.95
N ALA A 732 22.44 3.89 56.00
CA ALA A 732 21.69 4.51 57.10
C ALA A 732 20.94 5.78 56.65
N GLU A 733 21.53 6.59 55.76
CA GLU A 733 20.88 7.76 55.16
C GLU A 733 19.75 7.36 54.21
N GLN A 734 19.93 6.33 53.38
CA GLN A 734 18.88 5.78 52.52
C GLN A 734 17.72 5.22 53.32
N GLN A 735 18.00 4.46 54.39
CA GLN A 735 16.97 3.95 55.29
C GLN A 735 16.17 5.08 55.92
N LYS A 736 16.87 6.14 56.37
CA LYS A 736 16.21 7.32 56.93
C LYS A 736 15.36 8.06 55.89
N ALA A 737 15.87 8.26 54.68
CA ALA A 737 15.12 8.89 53.60
C ALA A 737 13.87 8.08 53.25
N LEU A 738 13.97 6.74 53.23
CA LEU A 738 12.84 5.85 53.02
C LEU A 738 11.80 6.00 54.14
N MET A 739 12.22 6.04 55.41
CA MET A 739 11.32 6.32 56.55
C MET A 739 10.65 7.69 56.44
N ASP A 740 11.39 8.75 56.10
CA ASP A 740 10.87 10.10 55.92
C ASP A 740 9.84 10.16 54.78
N THR A 741 10.06 9.43 53.67
CA THR A 741 9.08 9.31 52.57
C THR A 741 7.82 8.55 52.98
N LEU A 742 7.95 7.52 53.81
CA LEU A 742 6.84 6.75 54.36
C LEU A 742 5.97 7.61 55.29
N GLU A 743 6.58 8.43 56.14
CA GLU A 743 5.87 9.37 57.02
C GLU A 743 5.17 10.50 56.22
N ALA A 744 5.78 10.99 55.15
CA ALA A 744 5.21 12.03 54.31
C ALA A 744 4.08 11.55 53.38
N SER A 745 4.06 10.26 53.02
CA SER A 745 3.22 9.71 51.95
C SER A 745 2.09 8.79 52.43
N LEU A 746 1.55 9.05 53.64
CA LEU A 746 0.51 8.25 54.32
C LEU A 746 -0.73 7.90 53.47
N ASP A 747 -0.98 8.57 52.33
CA ASP A 747 -2.16 8.35 51.47
C ASP A 747 -1.88 8.00 49.99
N SER A 748 -0.63 7.98 49.47
CA SER A 748 -0.43 7.93 48.00
C SER A 748 0.82 7.25 47.41
N ALA A 749 1.78 6.75 48.19
CA ALA A 749 2.90 5.99 47.62
C ALA A 749 2.50 4.51 47.40
N PRO A 750 2.82 3.88 46.25
CA PRO A 750 2.56 2.46 46.05
C PRO A 750 3.43 1.65 47.02
N ALA A 751 2.80 1.04 48.02
CA ALA A 751 3.46 0.24 49.07
C ALA A 751 4.44 -0.83 48.52
N ASN A 752 4.21 -1.30 47.29
CA ASN A 752 5.04 -2.30 46.63
C ASN A 752 6.41 -1.74 46.16
N GLU A 753 6.51 -0.46 45.78
CA GLU A 753 7.80 0.14 45.40
C GLU A 753 8.67 0.41 46.63
N LEU A 754 8.06 0.87 47.72
CA LEU A 754 8.76 1.11 48.98
C LEU A 754 9.26 -0.19 49.61
N ALA A 755 8.47 -1.26 49.56
CA ALA A 755 8.90 -2.59 50.00
C ALA A 755 10.11 -3.10 49.19
N LYS A 756 10.09 -2.97 47.86
CA LYS A 756 11.24 -3.33 47.01
C LYS A 756 12.50 -2.51 47.35
N LYS A 757 12.35 -1.26 47.77
CA LYS A 757 13.48 -0.42 48.21
C LYS A 757 14.02 -0.85 49.57
N GLU A 758 13.14 -1.18 50.52
CA GLU A 758 13.52 -1.74 51.83
C GLU A 758 14.28 -3.06 51.67
N ASP A 759 13.77 -3.99 50.84
CA ASP A 759 14.41 -5.28 50.58
C ASP A 759 15.83 -5.09 50.00
N ARG A 760 16.01 -4.14 49.07
CA ARG A 760 17.33 -3.81 48.51
C ARG A 760 18.31 -3.27 49.56
N ILE A 761 17.84 -2.39 50.45
CA ILE A 761 18.68 -1.89 51.56
C ILE A 761 19.08 -3.03 52.48
N GLY A 762 18.15 -3.95 52.78
CA GLY A 762 18.41 -5.18 53.55
C GLY A 762 19.49 -6.06 52.90
N ASP A 763 19.36 -6.33 51.60
CA ASP A 763 20.34 -7.08 50.81
C ASP A 763 21.73 -6.44 50.83
N GLU A 764 21.80 -5.12 50.63
CA GLU A 764 23.08 -4.38 50.65
C GLU A 764 23.71 -4.35 52.03
N PHE A 765 22.89 -4.22 53.08
CA PHE A 765 23.36 -4.32 54.47
C PHE A 765 23.90 -5.72 54.79
N GLY A 766 23.22 -6.78 54.32
CA GLY A 766 23.69 -8.16 54.46
C GLY A 766 25.07 -8.37 53.83
N LYS A 767 25.26 -7.88 52.59
CA LYS A 767 26.57 -7.92 51.89
C LYS A 767 27.65 -7.15 52.64
N LEU A 768 27.31 -5.98 53.17
CA LEU A 768 28.25 -5.17 53.96
C LEU A 768 28.68 -5.89 55.25
N SER A 769 27.74 -6.54 55.94
CA SER A 769 28.01 -7.33 57.15
C SER A 769 28.93 -8.52 56.88
N GLU A 770 28.73 -9.24 55.77
CA GLU A 770 29.63 -10.32 55.34
C GLU A 770 31.03 -9.78 55.00
N LYS A 771 31.12 -8.65 54.28
CA LYS A 771 32.39 -8.01 53.92
C LYS A 771 33.17 -7.56 55.16
N LEU A 772 32.48 -6.99 56.16
CA LEU A 772 33.09 -6.61 57.44
C LEU A 772 33.60 -7.82 58.23
N ASP A 773 32.91 -8.97 58.20
CA ASP A 773 33.38 -10.20 58.85
C ASP A 773 34.71 -10.69 58.27
N LYS A 774 34.76 -10.70 56.94
CA LYS A 774 35.94 -11.09 56.18
C LYS A 774 37.11 -10.15 56.49
N LEU A 775 36.87 -8.85 56.42
CA LEU A 775 37.86 -7.81 56.74
C LEU A 775 38.38 -7.95 58.18
N GLY A 776 37.50 -8.17 59.15
CA GLY A 776 37.89 -8.38 60.56
C GLY A 776 38.74 -9.64 60.75
N THR A 777 38.56 -10.66 59.91
CA THR A 777 39.39 -11.88 59.95
C THR A 777 40.75 -11.65 59.31
N GLU A 778 40.80 -11.04 58.12
CA GLU A 778 42.05 -10.70 57.40
C GLU A 778 42.93 -9.75 58.23
N MET A 779 42.33 -8.76 58.91
CA MET A 779 43.06 -7.89 59.84
C MET A 779 43.66 -8.61 61.04
N ALA A 780 42.93 -9.59 61.58
CA ALA A 780 43.41 -10.36 62.72
C ALA A 780 44.62 -11.22 62.33
N GLU A 781 44.59 -11.82 61.14
CA GLU A 781 45.71 -12.58 60.58
C GLU A 781 46.93 -11.68 60.28
N LEU A 782 46.71 -10.50 59.70
CA LEU A 782 47.77 -9.52 59.45
C LEU A 782 48.44 -9.05 60.76
N ALA A 783 47.65 -8.81 61.80
CA ALA A 783 48.15 -8.43 63.12
C ALA A 783 48.95 -9.55 63.81
N GLU A 784 48.70 -10.82 63.50
CA GLU A 784 49.41 -11.98 64.06
C GLU A 784 50.70 -12.31 63.27
N ASN A 785 50.70 -12.08 61.95
CA ASN A 785 51.81 -12.48 61.06
C ASN A 785 52.91 -11.43 60.88
N GLN A 786 52.63 -10.13 61.03
CA GLN A 786 53.66 -9.09 60.86
C GLN A 786 54.27 -8.67 62.21
N GLU A 787 55.58 -8.87 62.38
CA GLU A 787 56.36 -8.44 63.56
C GLU A 787 56.33 -6.92 63.80
N ASN A 788 55.83 -6.14 62.81
CA ASN A 788 55.71 -4.68 62.82
C ASN A 788 54.28 -4.15 62.58
N ALA A 789 53.23 -4.98 62.68
CA ALA A 789 51.86 -4.48 62.54
C ALA A 789 51.53 -3.46 63.66
N PRO A 790 50.95 -2.28 63.33
CA PRO A 790 50.48 -1.35 64.34
C PRO A 790 49.49 -2.03 65.30
N PRO A 791 49.64 -1.90 66.64
CA PRO A 791 48.75 -2.54 67.63
C PRO A 791 47.30 -2.04 67.57
N GLN A 792 47.02 -1.06 66.71
CA GLN A 792 45.69 -0.54 66.41
C GLN A 792 44.90 -1.49 65.49
N ILE A 793 45.56 -2.23 64.58
CA ILE A 793 44.90 -3.12 63.62
C ILE A 793 44.17 -4.25 64.34
N GLY A 794 44.82 -4.93 65.29
CA GLY A 794 44.19 -6.00 66.07
C GLY A 794 42.99 -5.53 66.91
N ARG A 795 43.02 -4.29 67.43
CA ARG A 795 41.88 -3.73 68.18
C ARG A 795 40.69 -3.42 67.28
N ILE A 796 40.96 -2.93 66.06
CA ILE A 796 39.92 -2.65 65.06
C ILE A 796 39.29 -3.96 64.60
N ALA A 797 40.09 -5.00 64.35
CA ALA A 797 39.63 -6.34 64.00
C ALA A 797 38.67 -6.93 65.07
N ASP A 798 39.05 -6.82 66.35
CA ASP A 798 38.22 -7.29 67.47
C ASP A 798 36.89 -6.53 67.57
N GLU A 799 36.92 -5.20 67.37
CA GLU A 799 35.71 -4.38 67.46
C GLU A 799 34.77 -4.63 66.26
N ILE A 800 35.31 -4.86 65.05
CA ILE A 800 34.52 -5.25 63.87
C ILE A 800 33.82 -6.59 64.12
N LYS A 801 34.56 -7.62 64.59
CA LYS A 801 33.97 -8.92 64.93
C LYS A 801 32.88 -8.79 66.00
N ARG A 802 33.11 -7.95 67.01
CA ARG A 802 32.14 -7.69 68.06
C ARG A 802 30.87 -7.00 67.54
N LEU A 803 31.02 -6.00 66.68
CA LEU A 803 29.90 -5.29 66.05
C LEU A 803 29.11 -6.23 65.15
N ASN A 804 29.79 -7.07 64.37
CA ASN A 804 29.14 -8.01 63.48
C ASN A 804 28.38 -9.10 64.24
N GLN A 805 28.97 -9.61 65.33
CA GLN A 805 28.31 -10.53 66.24
C GLN A 805 27.07 -9.90 66.90
N PHE A 806 27.14 -8.61 67.26
CA PHE A 806 25.96 -7.86 67.71
C PHE A 806 24.88 -7.78 66.61
N THR A 807 25.25 -7.54 65.36
CA THR A 807 24.29 -7.49 64.24
C THR A 807 23.59 -8.83 64.02
N GLN A 808 24.33 -9.93 64.08
CA GLN A 808 23.80 -11.30 63.96
C GLN A 808 22.91 -11.69 65.15
N ASP A 809 23.33 -11.36 66.37
CA ASP A 809 22.59 -11.69 67.60
C ASP A 809 21.22 -11.00 67.68
N TYR A 810 21.07 -9.83 67.05
CA TYR A 810 19.81 -9.08 67.00
C TYR A 810 18.98 -9.34 65.74
N GLN A 811 19.40 -10.27 64.87
CA GLN A 811 18.72 -10.59 63.61
C GLN A 811 18.38 -9.34 62.77
N LEU A 812 19.19 -8.28 62.85
CA LEU A 812 18.89 -7.00 62.19
C LEU A 812 18.54 -7.16 60.69
N PRO A 813 19.24 -8.01 59.91
CA PRO A 813 18.88 -8.29 58.52
C PRO A 813 17.49 -8.94 58.36
N GLU A 814 17.18 -9.97 59.15
CA GLU A 814 15.88 -10.67 59.11
C GLU A 814 14.74 -9.80 59.67
N THR A 815 15.02 -8.89 60.60
CA THR A 815 14.01 -7.96 61.13
C THR A 815 13.67 -6.85 60.14
N LEU A 816 14.61 -6.45 59.28
CA LEU A 816 14.37 -5.51 58.18
C LEU A 816 13.55 -6.19 57.07
N GLU A 817 13.91 -7.43 56.69
CA GLU A 817 13.13 -8.27 55.75
C GLU A 817 11.73 -8.65 56.27
N ALA A 818 11.52 -8.79 57.58
CA ALA A 818 10.22 -9.16 58.15
C ALA A 818 9.27 -7.96 58.38
N THR A 819 9.76 -6.73 58.20
CA THR A 819 8.95 -5.50 58.26
C THR A 819 8.49 -4.98 56.90
N SER A 820 8.97 -5.56 55.78
CA SER A 820 8.35 -5.42 54.45
C SER A 820 7.05 -6.24 54.33
#